data_AF-A0A925AG42-F1
#
_entry.id   AF-A0A925AG42-F1
#
_cell.length_a   1.000
_cell.length_b   1.000
_cell.length_c   1.000
_cell.angle_alpha   90.00
_cell.angle_beta   90.00
_cell.angle_gamma   90.00
#
_symmetry.space_group_name_H-M   'P 1'
#
loop_
_entity.id
_entity.type
_entity.pdbx_description
1 polymer ?
#
loop_
_entity_poly.entity_id
_entity_poly.type
_entity_poly.pdbx_seq_one_letter_code
_entity_poly.pdbx_strand_id
1 'polypeptide(L)'
;MRLLFPFLLLFFVQKISAQICNYLAYDGFAHSANTPLEGLQGGSGWLVPWNVQNENTNLPGFQITNTSPLNWLDLQISGNYASGGYAYLTAGRRLNTGTGGPFADWLTQDGAIGKPGTTLWASILLRKNQNNDEPVAAIWHESDLQWCEGCTSNKVAVGYFGSSSNVGGQRRWTLRIHDQYFPTTVQMMPNETVFLVLKFEFLAGSTKVSLFVNPTSLGNDVPAPAATLVQTTSNLVNIRSLALYFGDDAASGQVDEIRMGATYACTVPDPSVAVNQTPNATFSMTPPTGMAPLSVLFDGSASSDPDGNIVSYSWDFGDGSPDASGQTVMHTYTATGNLTATLMVEDNLGVQHALSQTVTVLNAGGSFSCLLGLVNEKLASCTGNDGRFSITNYNNIPLQLKNAGGTTVAPTSGNPNLYDNLAPGIYQLTANGANGCRDTFQVHIQRDSNTCPGWTPDPCAMKIGVGIDGLAYYSVGRPFKDFFKSCGTWITYDANPPGGNFEWNTGNQQYIPANADGYSTVVPFTVPNGSGQNVLRGIISALGFIPKGVPMRLLYEGVGTLQMYGDVTVTTNQPGQIDFVVNDEGNIFFNLTASQSGNPVRNIRVVEVSNINTYEAQPFRQSFLDKCSEFNTIRFMTWTQTNNSNEVQWANRARPNYYSQAENPNGGAAYEYTIQLVNQLHKNIWVCIPHQANDDYIAQMAAMYRDQLDPGITVYIEYSNEVWNWFFPQSSWVTDHGPQNISYPRRYAERSTHAFDIWMNVWGNQNTRLRRVLGTQNGYDWITEEIMAHADPGKYDYISPSWYVGLDHGPTGNPNLQALGAAATPENVLENANNVFTEFYPHWKMVSNTAKLYDKKVVNYEGGQHFTDFSIPPYIQSMYDAQVLPGMYALYDRMLDSLRRLGSELPLAFVMTGPWQSQYGSWGHVFDEDDPAPWNDRPKFQVLLDQIAQCVENPTGVKPVENQSTMEIRIFPNPTSGAFQLEIPAAWLDQSFSVCISDALGQARFVQPVLGNQITLGEEMPNGIYWVEVLDAGGRKVGIIRVVKIKP
;
A
#
# COMPACT_ATOMS: atom_id res chain seq x y z
N MET A 1 48.41 -9.82 86.79
CA MET A 1 49.80 -10.10 86.34
C MET A 1 49.68 -10.98 85.11
N ARG A 2 49.91 -10.56 83.85
CA ARG A 2 50.36 -9.28 83.24
C ARG A 2 49.57 -9.11 81.89
N LEU A 3 49.00 -7.93 81.58
CA LEU A 3 49.45 -6.93 80.56
C LEU A 3 49.51 -7.51 79.12
N LEU A 4 48.96 -6.92 78.04
CA LEU A 4 48.32 -5.61 77.69
C LEU A 4 47.14 -5.90 76.68
N PHE A 5 46.26 -5.01 76.18
CA PHE A 5 45.84 -3.60 76.41
C PHE A 5 44.37 -3.38 75.88
N PRO A 6 43.72 -2.21 76.08
CA PRO A 6 42.31 -1.97 75.68
C PRO A 6 42.08 -0.78 74.69
N PHE A 7 40.85 -0.65 74.18
CA PHE A 7 39.97 0.57 74.00
C PHE A 7 38.85 0.21 72.98
N LEU A 8 37.56 0.12 73.36
CA LEU A 8 36.58 1.21 73.51
C LEU A 8 36.13 1.87 72.17
N LEU A 9 35.03 1.37 71.58
CA LEU A 9 33.78 2.15 71.51
C LEU A 9 32.57 1.27 71.12
N LEU A 10 31.38 1.67 71.57
CA LEU A 10 30.11 1.14 71.06
C LEU A 10 29.92 1.62 69.62
N PHE A 11 29.66 0.70 68.69
CA PHE A 11 28.74 0.99 67.59
C PHE A 11 27.45 0.21 67.84
N PHE A 12 26.36 0.95 68.04
CA PHE A 12 25.03 0.37 68.06
C PHE A 12 24.80 -0.33 66.73
N VAL A 13 24.49 -1.63 66.77
CA VAL A 13 23.62 -2.22 65.75
C VAL A 13 22.24 -1.61 65.99
N GLN A 14 22.03 -0.39 65.48
CA GLN A 14 20.70 -0.02 65.07
C GLN A 14 20.31 -1.04 64.01
N LYS A 15 19.34 -1.89 64.35
CA LYS A 15 18.37 -2.30 63.35
C LYS A 15 17.78 -1.00 62.81
N ILE A 16 18.33 -0.47 61.72
CA ILE A 16 17.47 0.18 60.74
C ILE A 16 16.61 -0.98 60.25
N SER A 17 15.42 -1.07 60.85
CA SER A 17 14.33 -1.79 60.24
C SER A 17 14.23 -1.23 58.84
N ALA A 18 14.55 -2.01 57.82
CA ALA A 18 14.14 -1.69 56.46
C ALA A 18 12.64 -1.37 56.57
N GLN A 19 12.27 -0.14 56.24
CA GLN A 19 10.90 0.31 56.41
C GLN A 19 10.10 -0.36 55.30
N ILE A 20 9.54 -1.53 55.59
CA ILE A 20 8.81 -2.33 54.62
C ILE A 20 7.68 -1.47 54.07
N CYS A 21 7.84 -1.02 52.82
CA CYS A 21 6.76 -0.36 52.13
C CYS A 21 5.67 -1.40 51.85
N ASN A 22 4.46 -1.11 52.32
CA ASN A 22 3.26 -1.84 51.91
C ASN A 22 2.58 -1.02 50.81
N TYR A 23 2.69 -1.49 49.57
CA TYR A 23 1.94 -0.91 48.45
C TYR A 23 0.43 -1.03 48.71
N LEU A 24 -0.30 0.07 48.51
CA LEU A 24 -1.77 0.08 48.54
C LEU A 24 -2.32 -0.57 47.26
N ALA A 25 -1.68 -0.29 46.13
CA ALA A 25 -1.75 -1.09 44.92
C ALA A 25 -0.37 -1.13 44.24
N TYR A 26 -0.09 -2.23 43.57
CA TYR A 26 1.12 -2.43 42.78
C TYR A 26 0.81 -3.29 41.55
N ASP A 27 1.33 -2.92 40.38
CA ASP A 27 1.48 -3.81 39.24
C ASP A 27 2.72 -3.43 38.43
N GLY A 28 3.71 -4.32 38.36
CA GLY A 28 4.92 -4.17 37.55
C GLY A 28 4.91 -5.02 36.29
N PHE A 29 3.71 -5.40 35.83
CA PHE A 29 3.46 -6.11 34.56
C PHE A 29 4.30 -7.38 34.34
N ALA A 30 4.72 -8.03 35.43
CA ALA A 30 5.60 -9.21 35.48
C ALA A 30 4.91 -10.48 34.94
N HIS A 31 4.64 -10.47 33.65
CA HIS A 31 3.89 -11.44 32.88
C HIS A 31 4.70 -11.84 31.64
N SER A 32 4.41 -13.01 31.07
CA SER A 32 5.08 -13.45 29.85
C SER A 32 4.78 -12.50 28.68
N ALA A 33 5.81 -12.06 27.97
CA ALA A 33 5.64 -11.31 26.73
C ALA A 33 4.80 -12.07 25.68
N ASN A 34 4.13 -11.33 24.81
CA ASN A 34 3.14 -11.79 23.83
C ASN A 34 1.87 -12.41 24.46
N THR A 35 1.52 -12.03 25.69
CA THR A 35 0.24 -12.41 26.32
C THR A 35 -0.73 -11.22 26.29
N PRO A 36 -2.00 -11.39 25.88
CA PRO A 36 -3.02 -10.34 26.00
C PRO A 36 -3.15 -9.83 27.44
N LEU A 37 -3.39 -8.53 27.61
CA LEU A 37 -3.56 -7.91 28.94
C LEU A 37 -4.89 -8.32 29.60
N GLU A 38 -5.90 -8.66 28.81
CA GLU A 38 -7.21 -9.13 29.29
C GLU A 38 -7.08 -10.32 30.25
N GLY A 39 -7.75 -10.24 31.39
CA GLY A 39 -7.78 -11.33 32.37
C GLY A 39 -6.49 -11.53 33.17
N LEU A 40 -5.42 -10.77 32.92
CA LEU A 40 -4.16 -10.91 33.66
C LEU A 40 -4.28 -10.46 35.12
N GLN A 41 -3.65 -11.23 36.00
CA GLN A 41 -3.61 -10.99 37.45
C GLN A 41 -2.16 -10.74 37.89
N GLY A 42 -1.77 -9.46 37.92
CA GLY A 42 -0.48 -9.01 38.45
C GLY A 42 -0.57 -8.36 39.83
N GLY A 43 0.57 -8.31 40.52
CA GLY A 43 0.81 -7.48 41.71
C GLY A 43 -0.19 -7.62 42.87
N SER A 44 -0.52 -6.49 43.51
CA SER A 44 -1.33 -6.45 44.74
C SER A 44 -2.26 -5.24 44.81
N GLY A 45 -3.32 -5.32 45.61
CA GLY A 45 -4.22 -4.19 45.89
C GLY A 45 -5.34 -3.94 44.87
N TRP A 46 -5.45 -4.82 43.88
CA TRP A 46 -6.53 -4.85 42.89
C TRP A 46 -7.66 -5.77 43.34
N LEU A 47 -8.91 -5.47 42.96
CA LEU A 47 -10.09 -6.28 43.27
C LEU A 47 -10.36 -7.38 42.23
N VAL A 48 -9.95 -7.13 40.98
CA VAL A 48 -10.24 -7.95 39.79
C VAL A 48 -8.99 -8.02 38.90
N PRO A 49 -8.93 -8.92 37.91
CA PRO A 49 -7.92 -8.89 36.85
C PRO A 49 -8.01 -7.62 35.99
N TRP A 50 -7.03 -7.41 35.12
CA TRP A 50 -7.14 -6.42 34.03
C TRP A 50 -8.33 -6.73 33.12
N ASN A 51 -9.05 -5.70 32.69
CA ASN A 51 -10.13 -5.81 31.73
C ASN A 51 -10.05 -4.69 30.67
N VAL A 52 -10.06 -5.10 29.41
CA VAL A 52 -10.01 -4.31 28.18
C VAL A 52 -11.44 -4.08 27.69
N GLN A 53 -11.71 -2.87 27.24
CA GLN A 53 -12.99 -2.49 26.67
C GLN A 53 -13.37 -3.44 25.52
N ASN A 54 -14.63 -3.92 25.57
CA ASN A 54 -15.20 -4.88 24.63
C ASN A 54 -14.48 -6.26 24.57
N GLU A 55 -13.74 -6.65 25.60
CA GLU A 55 -13.01 -7.94 25.68
C GLU A 55 -12.02 -8.15 24.51
N ASN A 56 -11.46 -7.05 23.98
CA ASN A 56 -10.57 -7.08 22.82
C ASN A 56 -9.22 -7.73 23.17
N THR A 57 -9.09 -9.00 22.83
CA THR A 57 -7.95 -9.89 23.10
C THR A 57 -6.98 -10.02 21.92
N ASN A 58 -7.20 -9.28 20.83
CA ASN A 58 -6.41 -9.40 19.60
C ASN A 58 -4.96 -8.96 19.81
N LEU A 59 -4.01 -9.82 19.44
CA LEU A 59 -2.58 -9.48 19.34
C LEU A 59 -2.27 -8.90 17.94
N PRO A 60 -1.34 -7.94 17.81
CA PRO A 60 -0.48 -7.37 18.86
C PRO A 60 -1.09 -6.13 19.57
N GLY A 61 -2.40 -6.11 19.84
CA GLY A 61 -3.09 -5.05 20.58
C GLY A 61 -2.72 -5.01 22.08
N PHE A 62 -3.72 -4.85 22.97
CA PHE A 62 -3.48 -4.77 24.43
C PHE A 62 -2.76 -6.02 24.94
N GLN A 63 -1.43 -5.94 25.07
CA GLN A 63 -0.55 -7.09 25.35
C GLN A 63 0.62 -6.70 26.23
N ILE A 64 1.24 -7.72 26.81
CA ILE A 64 2.53 -7.64 27.50
C ILE A 64 3.65 -7.77 26.48
N THR A 65 4.58 -6.82 26.49
CA THR A 65 5.74 -6.72 25.59
C THR A 65 7.01 -6.54 26.42
N ASN A 66 8.17 -6.94 25.89
CA ASN A 66 9.47 -6.79 26.56
C ASN A 66 10.60 -6.32 25.62
N THR A 67 10.26 -5.82 24.42
CA THR A 67 11.23 -5.46 23.38
C THR A 67 11.96 -4.15 23.63
N SER A 68 11.32 -3.20 24.31
CA SER A 68 11.94 -1.96 24.77
C SER A 68 11.39 -1.58 26.14
N PRO A 69 11.92 -2.14 27.24
CA PRO A 69 11.42 -1.87 28.59
C PRO A 69 11.40 -0.38 28.93
N LEU A 70 10.39 0.06 29.69
CA LEU A 70 10.31 1.43 30.17
C LEU A 70 11.21 1.57 31.40
N ASN A 71 12.25 2.41 31.36
CA ASN A 71 13.20 2.54 32.47
C ASN A 71 13.18 3.94 33.08
N TRP A 72 13.42 4.08 34.39
CA TRP A 72 13.53 5.39 35.04
C TRP A 72 14.38 5.39 36.31
N LEU A 73 15.51 6.10 36.30
CA LEU A 73 16.45 6.21 37.43
C LEU A 73 16.73 4.81 38.04
N ASP A 74 16.84 4.70 39.37
CA ASP A 74 17.10 3.44 40.08
C ASP A 74 15.81 2.62 40.34
N LEU A 75 14.75 2.82 39.54
CA LEU A 75 13.48 2.11 39.70
C LEU A 75 13.59 0.68 39.15
N GLN A 76 13.63 -0.32 40.02
CA GLN A 76 13.54 -1.72 39.61
C GLN A 76 12.15 -2.04 39.05
N ILE A 77 12.14 -2.65 37.86
CA ILE A 77 10.96 -3.05 37.09
C ILE A 77 11.08 -4.52 36.62
N SER A 78 10.02 -5.10 36.06
CA SER A 78 10.07 -6.50 35.59
C SER A 78 10.71 -6.69 34.21
N GLY A 79 10.91 -5.61 33.45
CA GLY A 79 11.32 -5.65 32.04
C GLY A 79 10.17 -5.95 31.07
N ASN A 80 9.02 -6.42 31.57
CA ASN A 80 7.80 -6.62 30.79
C ASN A 80 6.83 -5.48 31.10
N TYR A 81 6.21 -4.92 30.07
CA TYR A 81 5.35 -3.73 30.14
C TYR A 81 4.13 -3.92 29.23
N ALA A 82 3.05 -3.17 29.44
CA ALA A 82 1.87 -3.25 28.57
C ALA A 82 1.92 -2.22 27.42
N SER A 83 1.42 -2.61 26.24
CA SER A 83 1.33 -1.78 25.02
C SER A 83 -0.09 -1.68 24.46
N GLY A 84 -0.30 -0.75 23.51
CA GLY A 84 -1.61 -0.28 23.05
C GLY A 84 -2.49 -1.20 22.20
N GLY A 85 -3.75 -0.81 22.03
CA GLY A 85 -4.76 -1.51 21.22
C GLY A 85 -4.85 -0.97 19.79
N TYR A 86 -5.84 -1.45 19.02
CA TYR A 86 -6.05 -1.11 17.59
C TYR A 86 -7.27 -0.21 17.31
N ALA A 87 -7.74 0.54 18.32
CA ALA A 87 -8.91 1.41 18.25
C ALA A 87 -9.04 2.24 19.54
N TYR A 88 -9.98 3.19 19.56
CA TYR A 88 -10.26 4.07 20.70
C TYR A 88 -10.91 3.30 21.86
N LEU A 89 -10.06 2.49 22.51
CA LEU A 89 -10.38 1.53 23.55
C LEU A 89 -9.41 1.72 24.71
N THR A 90 -9.82 1.23 25.87
CA THR A 90 -9.11 1.41 27.14
C THR A 90 -8.97 0.08 27.85
N ALA A 91 -7.91 -0.07 28.65
CA ALA A 91 -7.74 -1.19 29.57
C ALA A 91 -7.73 -0.67 31.00
N GLY A 92 -8.33 -1.37 31.95
CA GLY A 92 -8.40 -0.88 33.31
C GLY A 92 -8.59 -1.97 34.36
N ARG A 93 -8.48 -1.55 35.62
CA ARG A 93 -8.51 -2.46 36.77
C ARG A 93 -9.12 -1.76 38.00
N ARG A 94 -10.04 -2.45 38.69
CA ARG A 94 -10.70 -1.93 39.90
C ARG A 94 -9.80 -2.09 41.12
N LEU A 95 -9.70 -1.06 41.94
CA LEU A 95 -8.92 -1.07 43.18
C LEU A 95 -9.67 -1.83 44.28
N ASN A 96 -8.94 -2.46 45.21
CA ASN A 96 -9.55 -3.16 46.33
C ASN A 96 -9.97 -2.18 47.43
N THR A 97 -11.16 -1.58 47.24
CA THR A 97 -11.82 -0.67 48.20
C THR A 97 -12.73 -1.39 49.19
N GLY A 98 -12.49 -2.68 49.47
CA GLY A 98 -13.16 -3.40 50.55
C GLY A 98 -12.85 -2.79 51.93
N THR A 99 -13.76 -2.95 52.90
CA THR A 99 -13.62 -2.37 54.26
C THR A 99 -12.46 -2.94 55.09
N GLY A 100 -11.81 -4.02 54.63
CA GLY A 100 -10.53 -4.53 55.13
C GLY A 100 -9.46 -4.65 54.04
N GLY A 101 -9.65 -3.99 52.89
CA GLY A 101 -8.66 -3.90 51.82
C GLY A 101 -7.60 -2.84 52.10
N PRO A 102 -6.53 -2.77 51.28
CA PRO A 102 -5.41 -1.84 51.51
C PRO A 102 -5.83 -0.37 51.56
N PHE A 103 -6.88 0.01 50.82
CA PHE A 103 -7.37 1.38 50.78
C PHE A 103 -8.35 1.77 51.91
N ALA A 104 -8.60 0.89 52.89
CA ALA A 104 -9.65 1.08 53.92
C ALA A 104 -9.59 2.44 54.63
N ASP A 105 -8.39 2.96 54.94
CA ASP A 105 -8.23 4.25 55.63
C ASP A 105 -8.58 5.48 54.77
N TRP A 106 -8.60 5.34 53.44
CA TRP A 106 -8.91 6.40 52.46
C TRP A 106 -10.38 6.39 52.01
N LEU A 107 -11.20 5.46 52.51
CA LEU A 107 -12.57 5.30 52.03
C LEU A 107 -13.55 6.36 52.57
N THR A 108 -14.35 6.90 51.68
CA THR A 108 -15.57 7.65 51.98
C THR A 108 -16.69 6.72 52.48
N GLN A 109 -17.83 7.27 52.92
CA GLN A 109 -18.97 6.46 53.37
C GLN A 109 -19.59 5.60 52.25
N ASP A 110 -19.45 6.01 50.99
CA ASP A 110 -19.86 5.25 49.80
C ASP A 110 -18.79 4.24 49.31
N GLY A 111 -17.65 4.12 50.00
CA GLY A 111 -16.61 3.13 49.69
C GLY A 111 -15.75 3.45 48.46
N ALA A 112 -15.66 4.72 48.07
CA ALA A 112 -14.65 5.22 47.13
C ALA A 112 -13.43 5.74 47.88
N ILE A 113 -12.26 5.72 47.25
CA ILE A 113 -11.07 6.42 47.74
C ILE A 113 -11.31 7.92 47.56
N GLY A 114 -11.30 8.67 48.66
CA GLY A 114 -11.62 10.11 48.62
C GLY A 114 -11.80 10.77 49.99
N LYS A 115 -11.54 10.07 51.10
CA LYS A 115 -11.84 10.53 52.46
C LYS A 115 -11.12 11.85 52.80
N PRO A 116 -11.85 12.94 53.13
CA PRO A 116 -11.24 14.20 53.52
C PRO A 116 -10.24 14.06 54.68
N GLY A 117 -9.11 14.75 54.56
CA GLY A 117 -7.99 14.68 55.50
C GLY A 117 -6.95 13.60 55.19
N THR A 118 -7.16 12.77 54.16
CA THR A 118 -6.17 11.75 53.74
C THR A 118 -5.32 12.22 52.56
N THR A 119 -4.16 11.58 52.38
CA THR A 119 -3.28 11.78 51.22
C THR A 119 -3.00 10.44 50.57
N LEU A 120 -3.17 10.36 49.25
CA LEU A 120 -2.76 9.21 48.43
C LEU A 120 -1.62 9.64 47.51
N TRP A 121 -0.60 8.79 47.39
CA TRP A 121 0.40 8.88 46.34
C TRP A 121 0.14 7.80 45.29
N ALA A 122 0.33 8.15 44.03
CA ALA A 122 0.38 7.21 42.92
C ALA A 122 1.58 7.53 42.03
N SER A 123 2.20 6.51 41.44
CA SER A 123 3.15 6.69 40.37
C SER A 123 2.86 5.73 39.23
N ILE A 124 3.23 6.14 38.03
CA ILE A 124 3.15 5.32 36.83
C ILE A 124 4.35 5.61 35.94
N LEU A 125 4.86 4.55 35.33
CA LEU A 125 5.88 4.64 34.31
C LEU A 125 5.19 4.59 32.94
N LEU A 126 5.30 5.67 32.17
CA LEU A 126 4.54 5.83 30.93
C LEU A 126 5.51 6.18 29.80
N ARG A 127 5.19 5.77 28.57
CA ARG A 127 5.92 6.22 27.38
C ARG A 127 4.95 6.45 26.24
N LYS A 128 5.09 7.59 25.56
CA LYS A 128 4.46 7.84 24.27
C LYS A 128 5.54 7.70 23.21
N ASN A 129 5.34 6.82 22.24
CA ASN A 129 6.38 6.44 21.28
C ASN A 129 6.29 7.23 19.97
N GLN A 130 5.10 7.69 19.61
CA GLN A 130 4.85 8.43 18.36
C GLN A 130 4.79 9.95 18.57
N ASN A 131 5.26 10.71 17.57
CA ASN A 131 5.26 12.17 17.58
C ASN A 131 3.98 12.79 16.96
N ASN A 132 2.83 12.22 17.28
CA ASN A 132 1.51 12.64 16.79
C ASN A 132 0.64 13.19 17.93
N ASP A 133 -0.57 13.63 17.59
CA ASP A 133 -1.54 14.18 18.54
C ASP A 133 -2.42 13.10 19.20
N GLU A 134 -2.08 11.82 19.03
CA GLU A 134 -2.78 10.68 19.61
C GLU A 134 -2.62 10.65 21.15
N PRO A 135 -3.71 10.60 21.95
CA PRO A 135 -3.59 10.60 23.40
C PRO A 135 -2.90 9.35 23.97
N VAL A 136 -2.19 9.49 25.08
CA VAL A 136 -1.65 8.39 25.89
C VAL A 136 -1.76 8.81 27.35
N ALA A 137 -2.57 8.13 28.16
CA ALA A 137 -2.93 8.63 29.49
C ALA A 137 -3.31 7.53 30.50
N ALA A 138 -3.06 7.83 31.77
CA ALA A 138 -3.56 7.10 32.92
C ALA A 138 -4.66 7.89 33.63
N ILE A 139 -5.79 7.25 33.95
CA ILE A 139 -7.05 7.88 34.35
C ILE A 139 -7.57 7.24 35.64
N TRP A 140 -7.57 7.98 36.74
CA TRP A 140 -8.23 7.60 37.99
C TRP A 140 -9.65 8.16 38.00
N HIS A 141 -10.64 7.30 38.19
CA HIS A 141 -12.06 7.68 38.13
C HIS A 141 -12.91 6.96 39.19
N GLU A 142 -14.09 7.50 39.48
CA GLU A 142 -15.02 6.99 40.50
C GLU A 142 -15.95 5.88 40.01
N SER A 143 -16.02 5.62 38.70
CA SER A 143 -16.83 4.53 38.14
C SER A 143 -16.32 3.13 38.54
N ASP A 144 -17.27 2.21 38.75
CA ASP A 144 -17.01 0.78 38.96
C ASP A 144 -16.65 0.03 37.66
N LEU A 145 -16.88 0.65 36.49
CA LEU A 145 -16.49 0.13 35.19
C LEU A 145 -14.99 0.37 34.95
N GLN A 146 -14.20 -0.70 34.90
CA GLN A 146 -12.75 -0.69 35.08
C GLN A 146 -12.00 0.19 34.08
N TRP A 147 -12.39 0.13 32.80
CA TRP A 147 -11.74 0.82 31.68
C TRP A 147 -12.34 2.19 31.37
N CYS A 148 -13.18 2.78 32.22
CA CYS A 148 -13.93 3.98 31.84
C CYS A 148 -13.07 5.25 31.59
N GLU A 149 -13.07 5.75 30.34
CA GLU A 149 -12.63 7.13 30.02
C GLU A 149 -13.82 8.11 30.01
N GLY A 150 -14.85 7.84 29.21
CA GLY A 150 -15.94 8.80 28.92
C GLY A 150 -17.17 8.75 29.84
N CYS A 151 -17.31 7.75 30.72
CA CYS A 151 -18.58 7.45 31.42
C CYS A 151 -18.93 8.37 32.62
N THR A 152 -18.32 9.55 32.76
CA THR A 152 -17.15 9.70 33.66
C THR A 152 -16.54 11.12 33.63
N SER A 153 -17.17 12.12 34.27
CA SER A 153 -16.56 13.44 34.51
C SER A 153 -15.81 13.57 35.85
N ASN A 154 -16.03 12.73 36.87
CA ASN A 154 -15.31 12.83 38.15
C ASN A 154 -13.96 12.09 38.15
N LYS A 155 -13.10 12.47 37.21
CA LYS A 155 -11.80 11.85 36.94
C LYS A 155 -10.62 12.81 37.10
N VAL A 156 -9.46 12.24 37.38
CA VAL A 156 -8.14 12.87 37.24
C VAL A 156 -7.29 11.98 36.35
N ALA A 157 -6.65 12.56 35.35
CA ALA A 157 -5.77 11.82 34.46
C ALA A 157 -4.45 12.54 34.22
N VAL A 158 -3.40 11.79 33.90
CA VAL A 158 -2.09 12.32 33.52
C VAL A 158 -1.60 11.63 32.26
N GLY A 159 -0.94 12.40 31.39
CA GLY A 159 -0.39 11.89 30.14
C GLY A 159 -0.29 12.96 29.08
N TYR A 160 -0.46 12.56 27.83
CA TYR A 160 -0.55 13.42 26.66
C TYR A 160 -1.97 13.33 26.07
N PHE A 161 -2.56 14.48 25.75
CA PHE A 161 -3.95 14.64 25.32
C PHE A 161 -4.04 15.47 24.02
N GLY A 162 -3.20 15.13 23.04
CA GLY A 162 -3.19 15.76 21.71
C GLY A 162 -3.00 17.27 21.73
N SER A 163 -3.85 17.99 21.00
CA SER A 163 -3.84 19.45 20.93
C SER A 163 -3.98 20.14 22.29
N SER A 164 -4.72 19.55 23.24
CA SER A 164 -4.85 20.07 24.61
C SER A 164 -3.54 19.99 25.43
N SER A 165 -2.55 19.26 24.92
CA SER A 165 -1.19 19.15 25.48
C SER A 165 -0.14 19.92 24.66
N ASN A 166 -0.52 20.63 23.61
CA ASN A 166 0.39 21.38 22.75
C ASN A 166 0.34 22.89 23.09
N VAL A 167 1.42 23.42 23.67
CA VAL A 167 1.54 24.84 24.02
C VAL A 167 2.64 25.48 23.18
N GLY A 168 2.24 26.28 22.18
CA GLY A 168 3.19 27.01 21.32
C GLY A 168 4.07 26.11 20.46
N GLY A 169 3.56 24.94 20.04
CA GLY A 169 4.31 23.93 19.29
C GLY A 169 5.04 22.91 20.16
N GLN A 170 5.10 23.12 21.48
CA GLN A 170 5.69 22.17 22.42
C GLN A 170 4.61 21.23 22.98
N ARG A 171 4.66 19.96 22.58
CA ARG A 171 3.91 18.86 23.20
C ARG A 171 4.40 18.66 24.63
N ARG A 172 3.54 18.69 25.63
CA ARG A 172 3.89 18.66 27.07
C ARG A 172 3.12 17.58 27.81
N TRP A 173 3.77 16.98 28.81
CA TRP A 173 3.06 16.17 29.79
C TRP A 173 2.03 17.04 30.52
N THR A 174 0.81 16.53 30.67
CA THR A 174 -0.37 17.33 31.00
C THR A 174 -1.17 16.64 32.09
N LEU A 175 -1.68 17.43 33.03
CA LEU A 175 -2.67 17.00 34.01
C LEU A 175 -4.07 17.32 33.47
N ARG A 176 -4.99 16.35 33.48
CA ARG A 176 -6.42 16.55 33.23
C ARG A 176 -7.18 16.39 34.54
N ILE A 177 -8.03 17.37 34.86
CA ILE A 177 -8.97 17.31 35.98
C ILE A 177 -10.36 17.52 35.38
N HIS A 178 -11.26 16.55 35.60
CA HIS A 178 -12.54 16.50 34.89
C HIS A 178 -12.31 16.60 33.36
N ASP A 179 -12.78 17.67 32.73
CA ASP A 179 -12.58 17.96 31.30
C ASP A 179 -11.71 19.21 31.06
N GLN A 180 -10.95 19.64 32.08
CA GLN A 180 -9.98 20.72 31.98
C GLN A 180 -8.55 20.19 31.91
N TYR A 181 -7.75 20.76 31.02
CA TYR A 181 -6.37 20.35 30.73
C TYR A 181 -5.39 21.41 31.20
N PHE A 182 -4.34 20.97 31.87
CA PHE A 182 -3.31 21.82 32.48
C PHE A 182 -1.92 21.31 32.04
N PRO A 183 -1.40 21.79 30.90
CA PRO A 183 -0.08 21.40 30.43
C PRO A 183 1.03 21.86 31.37
N THR A 184 2.01 20.98 31.63
CA THR A 184 3.18 21.34 32.43
C THR A 184 4.21 22.14 31.61
N THR A 185 5.35 22.44 32.22
CA THR A 185 6.53 22.95 31.51
C THR A 185 7.41 21.84 30.93
N VAL A 186 7.17 20.57 31.27
CA VAL A 186 8.01 19.45 30.82
C VAL A 186 7.50 18.94 29.48
N GLN A 187 8.38 18.92 28.49
CA GLN A 187 8.07 18.47 27.14
C GLN A 187 7.84 16.95 27.13
N MET A 188 6.87 16.50 26.33
CA MET A 188 6.70 15.09 25.97
C MET A 188 7.63 14.83 24.79
N MET A 189 8.54 13.88 24.96
CA MET A 189 9.47 13.44 23.93
C MET A 189 9.09 12.02 23.48
N PRO A 190 8.92 11.78 22.17
CA PRO A 190 8.63 10.44 21.65
C PRO A 190 9.71 9.44 22.04
N ASN A 191 9.31 8.26 22.50
CA ASN A 191 10.17 7.19 23.01
C ASN A 191 10.98 7.54 24.28
N GLU A 192 10.74 8.67 24.93
CA GLU A 192 11.27 8.95 26.27
C GLU A 192 10.30 8.43 27.33
N THR A 193 10.78 7.50 28.17
CA THR A 193 10.02 7.06 29.35
C THR A 193 9.90 8.23 30.33
N VAL A 194 8.67 8.53 30.74
CA VAL A 194 8.34 9.52 31.76
C VAL A 194 7.91 8.80 33.04
N PHE A 195 8.39 9.28 34.19
CA PHE A 195 7.89 8.84 35.49
C PHE A 195 7.00 9.93 36.09
N LEU A 196 5.72 9.61 36.19
CA LEU A 196 4.67 10.54 36.59
C LEU A 196 4.23 10.17 38.00
N VAL A 197 4.52 11.03 38.97
CA VAL A 197 4.10 10.86 40.37
C VAL A 197 3.02 11.89 40.71
N LEU A 198 1.90 11.40 41.24
CA LEU A 198 0.74 12.18 41.64
C LEU A 198 0.57 12.13 43.15
N LYS A 199 0.33 13.30 43.75
CA LYS A 199 -0.14 13.44 45.13
C LYS A 199 -1.59 13.92 45.11
N PHE A 200 -2.50 13.12 45.65
CA PHE A 200 -3.89 13.48 45.91
C PHE A 200 -4.04 13.87 47.38
N GLU A 201 -4.34 15.13 47.65
CA GLU A 201 -4.69 15.63 48.99
C GLU A 201 -6.21 15.85 49.03
N PHE A 202 -6.93 14.94 49.69
CA PHE A 202 -8.39 14.99 49.76
C PHE A 202 -8.82 16.00 50.84
N LEU A 203 -9.46 17.08 50.42
CA LEU A 203 -9.91 18.18 51.28
C LEU A 203 -11.42 18.07 51.54
N ALA A 204 -11.95 18.95 52.38
CA ALA A 204 -13.40 19.05 52.56
C ALA A 204 -14.06 19.61 51.29
N GLY A 205 -14.63 18.73 50.46
CA GLY A 205 -15.37 19.09 49.25
C GLY A 205 -14.53 19.37 48.00
N SER A 206 -13.21 19.17 48.04
CA SER A 206 -12.29 19.33 46.89
C SER A 206 -11.09 18.40 47.03
N THR A 207 -10.32 18.21 45.96
CA THR A 207 -9.06 17.46 45.96
C THR A 207 -7.96 18.34 45.38
N LYS A 208 -6.86 18.50 46.11
CA LYS A 208 -5.66 19.16 45.59
C LYS A 208 -4.75 18.09 44.99
N VAL A 209 -4.48 18.22 43.70
CA VAL A 209 -3.64 17.30 42.92
C VAL A 209 -2.31 17.99 42.63
N SER A 210 -1.21 17.36 43.04
CA SER A 210 0.15 17.79 42.70
C SER A 210 0.77 16.76 41.77
N LEU A 211 1.23 17.19 40.60
CA LEU A 211 1.93 16.37 39.62
C LEU A 211 3.43 16.68 39.67
N PHE A 212 4.23 15.63 39.83
CA PHE A 212 5.67 15.62 39.68
C PHE A 212 5.98 14.82 38.42
N VAL A 213 6.49 15.50 37.39
CA VAL A 213 7.01 14.87 36.18
C VAL A 213 8.52 14.71 36.37
N ASN A 214 9.01 13.49 36.22
CA ASN A 214 10.45 13.16 36.26
C ASN A 214 11.15 13.66 37.54
N PRO A 215 10.68 13.29 38.75
CA PRO A 215 11.29 13.72 40.01
C PRO A 215 12.74 13.25 40.10
N THR A 216 13.63 14.16 40.46
CA THR A 216 15.10 14.01 40.38
C THR A 216 15.73 13.25 41.55
N SER A 217 14.94 12.60 42.41
CA SER A 217 15.47 11.81 43.54
C SER A 217 14.43 10.81 44.01
N LEU A 218 14.91 9.68 44.51
CA LEU A 218 14.11 8.57 45.03
C LEU A 218 14.28 8.47 46.56
N GLY A 219 13.38 7.76 47.25
CA GLY A 219 13.50 7.46 48.69
C GLY A 219 12.52 8.18 49.63
N ASN A 220 12.95 8.39 50.88
CA ASN A 220 12.05 8.47 52.05
C ASN A 220 11.23 9.77 52.21
N ASP A 221 11.72 10.89 51.69
CA ASP A 221 11.05 12.20 51.74
C ASP A 221 10.84 12.74 50.33
N VAL A 222 9.81 13.56 50.13
CA VAL A 222 9.59 14.26 48.86
C VAL A 222 10.79 15.20 48.62
N PRO A 223 11.55 15.04 47.52
CA PRO A 223 12.72 15.87 47.28
C PRO A 223 12.34 17.33 47.05
N ALA A 224 13.22 18.25 47.38
CA ALA A 224 13.14 19.62 46.87
C ALA A 224 13.67 19.59 45.43
N PRO A 225 12.78 19.66 44.41
CA PRO A 225 11.99 20.86 44.17
C PRO A 225 10.47 20.71 44.37
N ALA A 226 9.74 21.83 44.23
CA ALA A 226 8.28 21.83 44.26
C ALA A 226 7.68 21.02 43.10
N ALA A 227 6.42 20.57 43.27
CA ALA A 227 5.68 19.85 42.24
C ALA A 227 5.65 20.64 40.91
N THR A 228 5.87 19.92 39.80
CA THR A 228 5.86 20.46 38.43
C THR A 228 4.58 21.23 38.11
N LEU A 229 3.45 20.77 38.67
CA LEU A 229 2.15 21.42 38.56
C LEU A 229 1.30 21.11 39.79
N VAL A 230 0.49 22.08 40.23
CA VAL A 230 -0.48 21.91 41.31
C VAL A 230 -1.81 22.51 40.87
N GLN A 231 -2.90 21.77 41.05
CA GLN A 231 -4.26 22.22 40.80
C GLN A 231 -5.20 21.74 41.91
N THR A 232 -6.27 22.50 42.18
CA THR A 232 -7.31 22.12 43.13
C THR A 232 -8.63 21.98 42.38
N THR A 233 -9.28 20.83 42.51
CA THR A 233 -10.55 20.54 41.86
C THR A 233 -11.69 21.36 42.46
N SER A 234 -12.75 21.59 41.67
CA SER A 234 -13.95 22.32 42.14
C SER A 234 -14.84 21.48 43.08
N ASN A 235 -14.76 20.14 42.97
CA ASN A 235 -15.48 19.17 43.79
C ASN A 235 -14.54 18.03 44.20
N LEU A 236 -14.89 17.27 45.24
CA LEU A 236 -14.11 16.11 45.70
C LEU A 236 -13.99 15.05 44.59
N VAL A 237 -12.75 14.68 44.26
CA VAL A 237 -12.48 13.55 43.36
C VAL A 237 -12.55 12.25 44.15
N ASN A 238 -13.38 11.34 43.67
CA ASN A 238 -13.49 9.97 44.19
C ASN A 238 -12.80 9.01 43.21
N ILE A 239 -12.16 7.96 43.72
CA ILE A 239 -11.42 6.99 42.91
C ILE A 239 -11.89 5.56 43.28
N ARG A 240 -12.19 4.74 42.27
CA ARG A 240 -12.52 3.32 42.40
C ARG A 240 -11.71 2.42 41.46
N SER A 241 -11.37 2.93 40.27
CA SER A 241 -10.61 2.18 39.27
C SER A 241 -9.54 3.06 38.61
N LEU A 242 -8.58 2.38 37.99
CA LEU A 242 -7.60 2.97 37.08
C LEU A 242 -7.87 2.46 35.67
N ALA A 243 -8.13 3.36 34.74
CA ALA A 243 -8.19 3.10 33.31
C ALA A 243 -6.95 3.68 32.62
N LEU A 244 -6.50 3.02 31.56
CA LEU A 244 -5.33 3.38 30.77
C LEU A 244 -5.72 3.43 29.30
N TYR A 245 -5.29 4.49 28.62
CA TYR A 245 -5.42 4.69 27.19
C TYR A 245 -4.04 4.77 26.56
N PHE A 246 -3.80 3.97 25.53
CA PHE A 246 -2.48 3.79 24.91
C PHE A 246 -2.44 4.27 23.46
N GLY A 247 -3.49 4.94 22.98
CA GLY A 247 -3.67 5.30 21.58
C GLY A 247 -4.31 4.19 20.74
N ASP A 248 -4.73 4.57 19.53
CA ASP A 248 -5.41 3.72 18.55
C ASP A 248 -4.49 2.69 17.84
N ASP A 249 -3.20 2.61 18.19
CA ASP A 249 -2.28 1.57 17.73
C ASP A 249 -1.31 1.09 18.83
N ALA A 250 -0.80 -0.14 18.68
CA ALA A 250 0.08 -0.79 19.66
C ALA A 250 1.45 -0.11 19.87
N ALA A 251 1.87 0.72 18.92
CA ALA A 251 3.09 1.51 18.98
C ALA A 251 2.83 2.97 19.42
N SER A 252 1.61 3.38 19.79
CA SER A 252 1.33 4.76 20.24
C SER A 252 1.78 5.03 21.68
N GLY A 253 1.43 4.13 22.62
CA GLY A 253 1.60 4.31 24.05
C GLY A 253 1.86 3.02 24.81
N GLN A 254 2.64 3.11 25.87
CA GLN A 254 3.11 1.98 26.68
C GLN A 254 3.17 2.36 28.16
N VAL A 255 3.01 1.37 29.04
CA VAL A 255 2.98 1.54 30.50
C VAL A 255 3.74 0.43 31.20
N ASP A 256 4.40 0.78 32.30
CA ASP A 256 4.95 -0.16 33.27
C ASP A 256 4.73 0.38 34.70
N GLU A 257 5.05 -0.44 35.70
CA GLU A 257 5.33 -0.07 37.09
C GLU A 257 4.34 0.95 37.71
N ILE A 258 3.10 0.49 37.90
CA ILE A 258 2.04 1.23 38.61
C ILE A 258 2.19 0.98 40.11
N ARG A 259 2.39 2.05 40.90
CA ARG A 259 2.46 1.98 42.36
C ARG A 259 1.44 2.95 42.97
N MET A 260 0.80 2.57 44.07
CA MET A 260 0.01 3.46 44.92
C MET A 260 0.40 3.26 46.38
N GLY A 261 0.54 4.35 47.13
CA GLY A 261 1.16 4.34 48.46
C GLY A 261 0.61 5.42 49.40
N ALA A 262 0.74 5.18 50.70
CA ALA A 262 0.42 6.17 51.74
C ALA A 262 1.45 7.31 51.79
N THR A 263 2.67 7.07 51.31
CA THR A 263 3.80 7.99 51.33
C THR A 263 4.48 8.05 49.95
N TYR A 264 5.16 9.15 49.67
CA TYR A 264 6.02 9.28 48.48
C TYR A 264 7.06 8.16 48.42
N ALA A 265 7.68 7.88 49.55
CA ALA A 265 8.60 6.76 49.76
C ALA A 265 8.03 5.40 49.36
N CYS A 266 6.71 5.21 49.35
CA CYS A 266 6.08 3.97 48.91
C CYS A 266 5.74 3.93 47.42
N THR A 267 5.74 5.07 46.73
CA THR A 267 5.66 5.12 45.27
C THR A 267 7.04 5.16 44.61
N VAL A 268 8.11 5.37 45.38
CA VAL A 268 9.45 5.72 44.87
C VAL A 268 10.68 5.07 45.61
N PRO A 269 10.73 3.77 46.03
CA PRO A 269 11.95 3.16 46.62
C PRO A 269 12.47 1.91 45.83
N ASP A 270 13.65 1.31 46.08
CA ASP A 270 14.66 1.52 47.15
C ASP A 270 16.12 1.13 46.77
N PRO A 271 17.17 1.89 47.15
CA PRO A 271 18.59 1.52 47.03
C PRO A 271 19.14 0.58 48.15
N SER A 272 18.43 -0.50 48.52
CA SER A 272 18.92 -1.53 49.47
C SER A 272 19.14 -2.92 48.86
N VAL A 273 19.01 -3.03 47.54
CA VAL A 273 19.48 -4.18 46.73
C VAL A 273 20.86 -3.83 46.16
N ALA A 274 21.77 -4.80 46.04
CA ALA A 274 23.01 -4.58 45.28
C ALA A 274 22.66 -4.47 43.79
N VAL A 275 22.76 -3.26 43.24
CA VAL A 275 22.48 -2.95 41.83
C VAL A 275 23.80 -3.04 41.07
N ASN A 276 23.87 -3.90 40.05
CA ASN A 276 24.94 -3.87 39.05
C ASN A 276 24.84 -2.55 38.30
N GLN A 277 25.92 -1.77 38.21
CA GLN A 277 25.86 -0.50 37.50
C GLN A 277 25.88 -0.76 36.00
N THR A 278 25.13 0.03 35.23
CA THR A 278 25.17 -0.09 33.78
C THR A 278 26.60 0.20 33.29
N PRO A 279 27.13 -0.58 32.33
CA PRO A 279 28.39 -0.21 31.70
C PRO A 279 28.20 1.12 30.97
N ASN A 280 29.29 1.84 30.72
CA ASN A 280 29.29 3.09 29.99
C ASN A 280 29.84 2.86 28.58
N ALA A 281 28.95 2.72 27.60
CA ALA A 281 29.34 2.66 26.20
C ALA A 281 29.92 4.02 25.77
N THR A 282 31.17 4.04 25.34
CA THR A 282 31.76 5.20 24.68
C THR A 282 32.58 4.76 23.48
N PHE A 283 32.49 5.54 22.39
CA PHE A 283 33.26 5.26 21.19
C PHE A 283 33.72 6.52 20.47
N SER A 284 34.74 6.34 19.64
CA SER A 284 35.14 7.30 18.61
C SER A 284 34.87 6.71 17.23
N MET A 285 34.56 7.59 16.27
CA MET A 285 34.39 7.22 14.87
C MET A 285 35.23 8.14 13.98
N THR A 286 36.00 7.56 13.06
CA THR A 286 36.94 8.29 12.22
C THR A 286 36.85 7.83 10.76
N PRO A 287 36.50 8.72 9.80
CA PRO A 287 35.95 10.07 9.98
C PRO A 287 34.43 10.05 10.29
N PRO A 288 33.90 11.01 11.07
CA PRO A 288 32.45 11.15 11.32
C PRO A 288 31.67 11.76 10.15
N THR A 289 32.36 12.24 9.11
CA THR A 289 31.75 12.88 7.94
C THR A 289 32.60 12.66 6.71
N GLY A 290 31.97 12.40 5.57
CA GLY A 290 32.66 12.27 4.28
C GLY A 290 31.74 11.86 3.13
N MET A 291 32.33 11.45 2.02
CA MET A 291 31.62 11.16 0.77
C MET A 291 31.31 9.66 0.67
N ALA A 292 30.14 9.29 0.15
CA ALA A 292 29.84 7.89 -0.19
C ALA A 292 30.76 7.38 -1.34
N PRO A 293 31.29 6.15 -1.28
CA PRO A 293 31.26 5.24 -0.14
C PRO A 293 32.20 5.69 0.99
N LEU A 294 31.67 5.89 2.19
CA LEU A 294 32.41 6.38 3.35
C LEU A 294 32.82 5.23 4.26
N SER A 295 34.12 4.89 4.27
CA SER A 295 34.66 3.91 5.21
C SER A 295 34.99 4.58 6.54
N VAL A 296 34.42 4.09 7.64
CA VAL A 296 34.52 4.65 8.98
C VAL A 296 35.10 3.58 9.93
N LEU A 297 36.17 3.96 10.64
CA LEU A 297 36.69 3.18 11.76
C LEU A 297 35.89 3.55 13.01
N PHE A 298 35.25 2.56 13.61
CA PHE A 298 34.56 2.63 14.90
C PHE A 298 35.41 1.97 15.97
N ASP A 299 35.69 2.68 17.06
CA ASP A 299 36.49 2.19 18.19
C ASP A 299 35.78 2.46 19.51
N GLY A 300 35.24 1.39 20.11
CA GLY A 300 34.55 1.36 21.39
C GLY A 300 35.45 1.06 22.59
N SER A 301 36.77 0.96 22.40
CA SER A 301 37.73 0.58 23.45
C SER A 301 37.76 1.50 24.68
N ALA A 302 37.23 2.71 24.58
CA ALA A 302 37.05 3.64 25.69
C ALA A 302 35.85 3.32 26.60
N SER A 303 34.99 2.37 26.23
CA SER A 303 33.86 1.92 27.06
C SER A 303 34.35 1.26 28.35
N SER A 304 33.63 1.48 29.45
CA SER A 304 34.05 1.03 30.79
C SER A 304 32.87 0.57 31.64
N ASP A 305 33.06 -0.45 32.47
CA ASP A 305 32.09 -0.88 33.47
C ASP A 305 32.53 -0.36 34.87
N PRO A 306 31.66 0.32 35.66
CA PRO A 306 32.00 0.82 37.00
C PRO A 306 32.25 -0.25 38.07
N ASP A 307 31.62 -1.43 37.99
CA ASP A 307 31.72 -2.50 39.01
C ASP A 307 32.05 -3.91 38.46
N GLY A 308 32.20 -4.06 37.14
CA GLY A 308 32.66 -5.28 36.46
C GLY A 308 33.62 -5.04 35.28
N ASN A 309 33.37 -5.75 34.18
CA ASN A 309 34.11 -5.68 32.90
C ASN A 309 33.14 -5.89 31.73
N ILE A 310 33.36 -5.19 30.62
CA ILE A 310 32.65 -5.41 29.35
C ILE A 310 33.06 -6.74 28.73
N VAL A 311 32.08 -7.57 28.37
CA VAL A 311 32.24 -8.89 27.73
C VAL A 311 31.79 -8.92 26.26
N SER A 312 30.95 -7.98 25.83
CA SER A 312 30.49 -7.90 24.43
C SER A 312 30.45 -6.46 23.91
N TYR A 313 30.62 -6.33 22.59
CA TYR A 313 30.52 -5.10 21.82
C TYR A 313 29.75 -5.43 20.54
N SER A 314 28.61 -4.77 20.31
CA SER A 314 27.75 -4.92 19.13
C SER A 314 27.49 -3.56 18.50
N TRP A 315 27.45 -3.50 17.17
CA TRP A 315 27.32 -2.28 16.39
C TRP A 315 26.17 -2.37 15.40
N ASP A 316 25.21 -1.46 15.52
CA ASP A 316 24.28 -1.10 14.45
C ASP A 316 24.81 0.19 13.79
N PHE A 317 24.83 0.25 12.46
CA PHE A 317 25.35 1.41 11.74
C PHE A 317 24.28 2.42 11.32
N GLY A 318 22.99 2.10 11.47
CA GLY A 318 21.86 2.97 11.17
C GLY A 318 21.59 3.16 9.67
N ASP A 319 22.17 2.33 8.81
CA ASP A 319 21.95 2.30 7.36
C ASP A 319 21.19 1.05 6.86
N GLY A 320 20.98 0.06 7.74
CA GLY A 320 20.37 -1.23 7.41
C GLY A 320 21.35 -2.33 7.03
N SER A 321 22.66 -2.10 7.15
CA SER A 321 23.65 -3.17 7.07
C SER A 321 23.56 -4.11 8.29
N PRO A 322 24.00 -5.38 8.17
CA PRO A 322 23.96 -6.32 9.29
C PRO A 322 24.87 -5.88 10.45
N ASP A 323 24.39 -6.08 11.68
CA ASP A 323 25.13 -5.80 12.90
C ASP A 323 26.53 -6.44 12.90
N ALA A 324 27.52 -5.70 13.41
CA ALA A 324 28.88 -6.18 13.58
C ALA A 324 29.23 -6.33 15.06
N SER A 325 30.15 -7.22 15.39
CA SER A 325 30.65 -7.41 16.76
C SER A 325 32.15 -7.22 16.86
N GLY A 326 32.60 -6.78 18.05
CA GLY A 326 34.00 -6.52 18.37
C GLY A 326 34.25 -5.09 18.86
N GLN A 327 35.31 -4.93 19.66
CA GLN A 327 35.66 -3.64 20.29
C GLN A 327 36.01 -2.55 19.26
N THR A 328 36.51 -2.94 18.09
CA THR A 328 36.87 -2.04 17.00
C THR A 328 36.39 -2.65 15.67
N VAL A 329 35.65 -1.88 14.86
CA VAL A 329 35.05 -2.35 13.60
C VAL A 329 35.27 -1.32 12.49
N MET A 330 35.48 -1.80 11.26
CA MET A 330 35.43 -0.98 10.04
C MET A 330 34.09 -1.19 9.36
N HIS A 331 33.34 -0.12 9.11
CA HIS A 331 32.12 -0.16 8.29
C HIS A 331 32.25 0.74 7.05
N THR A 332 31.45 0.51 6.01
CA THR A 332 31.43 1.34 4.80
C THR A 332 30.01 1.71 4.41
N TYR A 333 29.67 2.98 4.62
CA TYR A 333 28.38 3.55 4.26
C TYR A 333 28.30 3.89 2.77
N THR A 334 27.27 3.38 2.09
CA THR A 334 26.97 3.72 0.68
C THR A 334 25.79 4.68 0.55
N ALA A 335 24.82 4.62 1.47
CA ALA A 335 23.68 5.53 1.51
C ALA A 335 24.11 6.94 1.97
N THR A 336 23.55 7.98 1.36
CA THR A 336 23.81 9.38 1.76
C THR A 336 22.74 9.90 2.71
N GLY A 337 23.13 10.68 3.71
CA GLY A 337 22.26 11.19 4.75
C GLY A 337 22.98 11.36 6.09
N ASN A 338 22.22 11.65 7.13
CA ASN A 338 22.65 11.45 8.50
C ASN A 338 22.24 10.05 8.94
N LEU A 339 23.22 9.25 9.36
CA LEU A 339 23.09 7.84 9.74
C LEU A 339 23.48 7.71 11.21
N THR A 340 22.73 6.94 11.99
CA THR A 340 22.95 6.87 13.45
C THR A 340 23.65 5.57 13.80
N ALA A 341 24.97 5.62 13.96
CA ALA A 341 25.76 4.49 14.42
C ALA A 341 25.58 4.31 15.93
N THR A 342 25.28 3.10 16.38
CA THR A 342 25.02 2.75 17.77
C THR A 342 25.97 1.64 18.21
N LEU A 343 26.82 1.94 19.20
CA LEU A 343 27.55 0.92 19.95
C LEU A 343 26.69 0.47 21.13
N MET A 344 26.43 -0.83 21.23
CA MET A 344 25.93 -1.49 22.43
C MET A 344 27.07 -2.30 23.07
N VAL A 345 27.32 -2.08 24.37
CA VAL A 345 28.24 -2.90 25.18
C VAL A 345 27.47 -3.69 26.22
N GLU A 346 27.94 -4.88 26.55
CA GLU A 346 27.40 -5.74 27.62
C GLU A 346 28.47 -6.04 28.65
N ASP A 347 28.13 -6.02 29.94
CA ASP A 347 29.01 -6.40 31.03
C ASP A 347 28.96 -7.89 31.42
N ASN A 348 29.85 -8.29 32.33
CA ASN A 348 29.93 -9.65 32.83
C ASN A 348 28.74 -10.11 33.71
N LEU A 349 27.71 -9.29 33.91
CA LEU A 349 26.44 -9.65 34.56
C LEU A 349 25.23 -9.52 33.62
N GLY A 350 25.47 -9.23 32.33
CA GLY A 350 24.45 -9.18 31.28
C GLY A 350 23.70 -7.86 31.18
N VAL A 351 24.16 -6.79 31.85
CA VAL A 351 23.57 -5.45 31.69
C VAL A 351 24.25 -4.75 30.51
N GLN A 352 23.45 -4.07 29.71
CA GLN A 352 23.88 -3.43 28.48
C GLN A 352 23.73 -1.91 28.56
N HIS A 353 24.55 -1.21 27.78
CA HIS A 353 24.39 0.22 27.53
C HIS A 353 24.67 0.51 26.06
N ALA A 354 23.88 1.41 25.49
CA ALA A 354 24.04 1.87 24.12
C ALA A 354 24.45 3.34 24.07
N LEU A 355 25.38 3.69 23.19
CA LEU A 355 25.65 5.06 22.78
C LEU A 355 25.44 5.16 21.28
N SER A 356 24.77 6.21 20.83
CA SER A 356 24.59 6.51 19.41
C SER A 356 25.28 7.82 19.02
N GLN A 357 25.87 7.87 17.83
CA GLN A 357 26.44 9.08 17.23
C GLN A 357 26.10 9.15 15.73
N THR A 358 25.94 10.37 15.21
CA THR A 358 25.57 10.58 13.80
C THR A 358 26.80 10.63 12.89
N VAL A 359 26.84 9.73 11.91
CA VAL A 359 27.71 9.81 10.73
C VAL A 359 27.00 10.60 9.64
N THR A 360 27.67 11.60 9.05
CA THR A 360 27.14 12.36 7.91
C THR A 360 27.79 11.91 6.61
N VAL A 361 27.00 11.30 5.72
CA VAL A 361 27.46 10.78 4.44
C VAL A 361 26.91 11.63 3.29
N LEU A 362 27.82 12.18 2.50
CA LEU A 362 27.54 13.13 1.43
C LEU A 362 27.60 12.46 0.05
N ASN A 363 26.79 12.94 -0.88
CA ASN A 363 26.88 12.62 -2.30
C ASN A 363 28.09 13.31 -2.96
N ALA A 364 28.38 13.00 -4.23
CA ALA A 364 29.48 13.59 -5.01
C ALA A 364 29.50 15.14 -5.07
N GLY A 365 28.37 15.80 -4.82
CA GLY A 365 28.24 17.27 -4.74
C GLY A 365 28.46 17.86 -3.34
N GLY A 366 28.78 17.05 -2.34
CA GLY A 366 29.01 17.48 -0.96
C GLY A 366 27.73 17.76 -0.17
N SER A 367 26.60 17.13 -0.54
CA SER A 367 25.31 17.28 0.15
C SER A 367 24.54 15.97 0.31
N PHE A 368 23.43 15.99 1.04
CA PHE A 368 22.41 14.92 1.03
C PHE A 368 21.01 15.56 0.96
N SER A 369 19.99 14.80 0.56
CA SER A 369 18.63 15.33 0.40
C SER A 369 18.03 15.81 1.73
N CYS A 370 17.32 16.93 1.68
CA CYS A 370 16.66 17.55 2.83
C CYS A 370 15.28 16.96 3.18
N LEU A 371 14.83 15.93 2.47
CA LEU A 371 13.53 15.27 2.69
C LEU A 371 12.34 16.22 2.53
N LEU A 372 12.41 17.12 1.54
CA LEU A 372 11.27 17.95 1.15
C LEU A 372 10.39 17.25 0.11
N GLY A 373 9.08 17.33 0.28
CA GLY A 373 8.08 16.99 -0.75
C GLY A 373 7.52 18.24 -1.43
N LEU A 374 7.02 18.14 -2.67
CA LEU A 374 6.31 19.23 -3.36
C LEU A 374 4.98 18.74 -3.95
N VAL A 375 3.92 19.54 -3.75
CA VAL A 375 2.54 19.23 -4.17
C VAL A 375 1.98 20.35 -5.04
N ASN A 376 1.41 20.01 -6.19
CA ASN A 376 0.76 21.00 -7.06
C ASN A 376 -0.71 21.19 -6.68
N GLU A 377 -0.98 22.20 -5.85
CA GLU A 377 -2.35 22.53 -5.44
C GLU A 377 -3.16 23.15 -6.60
N LYS A 378 -2.52 23.89 -7.51
CA LYS A 378 -3.19 24.53 -8.64
C LYS A 378 -2.23 24.91 -9.77
N LEU A 379 -2.49 24.40 -10.97
CA LEU A 379 -1.95 24.93 -12.22
C LEU A 379 -2.48 26.34 -12.50
N ALA A 380 -1.64 27.21 -13.07
CA ALA A 380 -2.04 28.57 -13.41
C ALA A 380 -3.14 28.56 -14.49
N SER A 381 -4.15 29.40 -14.33
CA SER A 381 -5.25 29.52 -15.31
C SER A 381 -4.77 30.09 -16.64
N CYS A 382 -5.58 29.93 -17.69
CA CYS A 382 -5.21 30.21 -19.07
C CYS A 382 -4.55 31.59 -19.27
N THR A 383 -5.11 32.63 -18.65
CA THR A 383 -4.61 34.02 -18.70
C THR A 383 -4.09 34.53 -17.36
N GLY A 384 -4.23 33.76 -16.27
CA GLY A 384 -3.85 34.16 -14.93
C GLY A 384 -2.41 33.85 -14.55
N ASN A 385 -1.98 34.47 -13.46
CA ASN A 385 -0.76 34.16 -12.72
C ASN A 385 -1.18 33.65 -11.34
N ASP A 386 -1.99 32.60 -11.31
CA ASP A 386 -2.65 32.06 -10.12
C ASP A 386 -2.26 30.58 -9.87
N GLY A 387 -1.08 30.19 -10.35
CA GLY A 387 -0.46 28.91 -10.03
C GLY A 387 -0.03 28.88 -8.55
N ARG A 388 -0.11 27.69 -7.95
CA ARG A 388 0.11 27.50 -6.52
C ARG A 388 0.63 26.08 -6.23
N PHE A 389 1.67 26.00 -5.40
CA PHE A 389 2.23 24.74 -4.92
C PHE A 389 2.63 24.86 -3.45
N SER A 390 2.58 23.74 -2.73
CA SER A 390 3.03 23.65 -1.33
C SER A 390 4.18 22.66 -1.18
N ILE A 391 4.86 22.76 -0.04
CA ILE A 391 6.11 22.05 0.25
C ILE A 391 5.97 21.34 1.59
N THR A 392 6.15 20.02 1.57
CA THR A 392 6.21 19.21 2.78
C THR A 392 7.60 19.40 3.39
N ASN A 393 7.70 20.11 4.52
CA ASN A 393 8.97 20.55 5.13
C ASN A 393 8.99 20.26 6.64
N TYR A 394 9.20 18.99 7.00
CA TYR A 394 9.13 18.51 8.38
C TYR A 394 10.13 19.18 9.34
N ASN A 395 11.29 19.60 8.82
CA ASN A 395 12.41 20.10 9.62
C ASN A 395 12.53 21.64 9.61
N ASN A 396 11.50 22.37 9.14
CA ASN A 396 11.49 23.84 9.01
C ASN A 396 12.74 24.41 8.30
N ILE A 397 13.19 23.71 7.26
CA ILE A 397 14.42 24.01 6.53
C ILE A 397 14.26 25.35 5.79
N PRO A 398 15.25 26.26 5.82
CA PRO A 398 15.17 27.53 5.10
C PRO A 398 14.99 27.32 3.59
N LEU A 399 13.88 27.85 3.06
CA LEU A 399 13.50 27.77 1.65
C LEU A 399 13.81 29.07 0.92
N GLN A 400 14.25 28.96 -0.33
CA GLN A 400 14.38 30.08 -1.25
C GLN A 400 13.86 29.67 -2.63
N LEU A 401 12.75 30.29 -3.06
CA LEU A 401 12.25 30.20 -4.43
C LEU A 401 12.76 31.38 -5.25
N LYS A 402 13.26 31.13 -6.47
CA LYS A 402 13.64 32.15 -7.46
C LYS A 402 12.92 31.92 -8.76
N ASN A 403 12.52 32.98 -9.44
CA ASN A 403 12.04 32.89 -10.82
C ASN A 403 13.20 32.76 -11.82
N ALA A 404 12.90 32.51 -13.10
CA ALA A 404 13.90 32.42 -14.17
C ALA A 404 14.79 33.67 -14.35
N GLY A 405 14.38 34.84 -13.84
CA GLY A 405 15.19 36.06 -13.80
C GLY A 405 16.15 36.16 -12.60
N GLY A 406 16.15 35.17 -11.70
CA GLY A 406 16.95 35.13 -10.48
C GLY A 406 16.36 35.90 -9.29
N THR A 407 15.19 36.54 -9.46
CA THR A 407 14.50 37.28 -8.40
C THR A 407 13.87 36.32 -7.40
N THR A 408 14.13 36.53 -6.12
CA THR A 408 13.50 35.77 -5.03
C THR A 408 12.00 36.05 -4.98
N VAL A 409 11.21 34.97 -4.93
CA VAL A 409 9.75 35.00 -4.71
C VAL A 409 9.50 34.77 -3.22
N ALA A 410 8.62 35.55 -2.61
CA ALA A 410 8.23 35.37 -1.22
C ALA A 410 7.15 34.27 -1.11
N PRO A 411 7.13 33.48 -0.02
CA PRO A 411 6.03 32.56 0.26
C PRO A 411 4.76 33.33 0.65
N THR A 412 3.63 32.63 0.65
CA THR A 412 2.32 33.16 1.07
C THR A 412 2.38 33.68 2.51
N SER A 413 1.77 34.84 2.77
CA SER A 413 1.75 35.45 4.10
C SER A 413 1.16 34.48 5.15
N GLY A 414 1.92 34.22 6.22
CA GLY A 414 1.53 33.30 7.28
C GLY A 414 1.81 31.82 7.03
N ASN A 415 2.27 31.42 5.83
CA ASN A 415 2.66 30.03 5.54
C ASN A 415 3.99 29.98 4.75
N PRO A 416 5.14 29.69 5.40
CA PRO A 416 6.45 29.67 4.73
C PRO A 416 6.64 28.53 3.74
N ASN A 417 5.75 27.54 3.75
CA ASN A 417 5.79 26.34 2.92
C ASN A 417 4.82 26.39 1.73
N LEU A 418 4.17 27.54 1.49
CA LEU A 418 3.22 27.73 0.39
C LEU A 418 3.70 28.87 -0.52
N TYR A 419 3.59 28.66 -1.83
CA TYR A 419 3.81 29.70 -2.83
C TYR A 419 2.59 29.76 -3.76
N ASP A 420 1.98 30.94 -3.86
CA ASP A 420 0.82 31.21 -4.69
C ASP A 420 1.05 32.40 -5.63
N ASN A 421 0.02 32.73 -6.42
CA ASN A 421 0.04 33.83 -7.39
C ASN A 421 1.22 33.75 -8.39
N LEU A 422 1.61 32.51 -8.74
CA LEU A 422 2.74 32.24 -9.63
C LEU A 422 2.31 32.34 -11.10
N ALA A 423 3.09 33.09 -11.87
CA ALA A 423 3.00 33.08 -13.32
C ALA A 423 3.52 31.76 -13.90
N PRO A 424 3.01 31.28 -15.05
CA PRO A 424 3.58 30.14 -15.75
C PRO A 424 5.07 30.35 -16.07
N GLY A 425 5.89 29.36 -15.77
CA GLY A 425 7.34 29.42 -15.92
C GLY A 425 8.08 28.42 -15.03
N ILE A 426 9.41 28.40 -15.17
CA ILE A 426 10.30 27.57 -14.35
C ILE A 426 10.85 28.42 -13.20
N TYR A 427 10.76 27.88 -11.99
CA TYR A 427 11.30 28.46 -10.77
C TYR A 427 12.35 27.51 -10.18
N GLN A 428 13.38 28.07 -9.53
CA GLN A 428 14.37 27.29 -8.80
C GLN A 428 14.05 27.37 -7.31
N LEU A 429 13.61 26.25 -6.73
CA LEU A 429 13.49 26.11 -5.28
C LEU A 429 14.81 25.52 -4.76
N THR A 430 15.44 26.19 -3.79
CA THR A 430 16.59 25.66 -3.05
C THR A 430 16.28 25.61 -1.57
N ALA A 431 16.63 24.50 -0.93
CA ALA A 431 16.61 24.34 0.51
C ALA A 431 18.03 24.07 1.00
N ASN A 432 18.46 24.76 2.05
CA ASN A 432 19.80 24.57 2.62
C ASN A 432 19.66 24.41 4.14
N GLY A 433 19.78 23.18 4.61
CA GLY A 433 19.68 22.82 6.02
C GLY A 433 21.06 22.71 6.71
N ALA A 434 21.04 22.19 7.93
CA ALA A 434 22.28 21.91 8.69
C ALA A 434 23.05 20.70 8.10
N ASN A 435 24.34 20.61 8.46
CA ASN A 435 25.22 19.44 8.22
C ASN A 435 25.35 18.96 6.76
N GLY A 436 25.04 19.80 5.76
CA GLY A 436 25.11 19.40 4.33
C GLY A 436 23.78 18.93 3.73
N CYS A 437 22.68 19.01 4.48
CA CYS A 437 21.31 18.92 3.96
C CYS A 437 21.11 19.97 2.85
N ARG A 438 20.83 19.54 1.62
CA ARG A 438 20.51 20.43 0.50
C ARG A 438 19.65 19.76 -0.57
N ASP A 439 18.46 20.30 -0.80
CA ASP A 439 17.62 20.00 -1.97
C ASP A 439 17.64 21.15 -2.98
N THR A 440 17.43 20.83 -4.25
CA THR A 440 17.23 21.82 -5.32
C THR A 440 16.28 21.26 -6.36
N PHE A 441 15.17 21.95 -6.59
CA PHE A 441 14.13 21.56 -7.54
C PHE A 441 13.99 22.63 -8.64
N GLN A 442 13.79 22.17 -9.88
CA GLN A 442 13.17 22.99 -10.90
C GLN A 442 11.66 22.77 -10.79
N VAL A 443 10.92 23.84 -10.48
CA VAL A 443 9.49 23.83 -10.22
C VAL A 443 8.79 24.44 -11.44
N HIS A 444 8.04 23.61 -12.16
CA HIS A 444 7.42 23.93 -13.44
C HIS A 444 5.96 24.35 -13.22
N ILE A 445 5.70 25.65 -13.15
CA ILE A 445 4.34 26.19 -13.11
C ILE A 445 3.80 26.21 -14.54
N GLN A 446 2.90 25.29 -14.86
CA GLN A 446 2.29 25.17 -16.19
C GLN A 446 0.89 25.80 -16.24
N ARG A 447 0.38 26.08 -17.45
CA ARG A 447 -1.00 26.54 -17.65
C ARG A 447 -1.97 25.35 -17.66
N ASP A 448 -3.09 25.44 -16.94
CA ASP A 448 -4.21 24.52 -17.08
C ASP A 448 -4.98 24.85 -18.37
N SER A 449 -4.68 24.14 -19.45
CA SER A 449 -5.33 24.36 -20.75
C SER A 449 -6.84 24.09 -20.70
N ASN A 450 -7.34 23.31 -19.73
CA ASN A 450 -8.78 23.12 -19.52
C ASN A 450 -9.51 24.41 -19.09
N THR A 451 -8.77 25.41 -18.60
CA THR A 451 -9.32 26.74 -18.26
C THR A 451 -9.29 27.71 -19.44
N CYS A 452 -8.77 27.31 -20.60
CA CYS A 452 -8.76 28.13 -21.81
C CYS A 452 -10.11 28.03 -22.57
N PRO A 453 -10.80 29.15 -22.83
CA PRO A 453 -12.03 29.14 -23.61
C PRO A 453 -11.85 28.50 -25.00
N GLY A 454 -12.68 27.51 -25.32
CA GLY A 454 -12.64 26.81 -26.63
C GLY A 454 -11.42 25.90 -26.82
N TRP A 455 -10.72 25.53 -25.75
CA TRP A 455 -9.69 24.48 -25.80
C TRP A 455 -10.30 23.09 -25.58
N THR A 456 -9.88 22.16 -26.41
CA THR A 456 -10.13 20.71 -26.28
C THR A 456 -8.79 19.99 -26.43
N PRO A 457 -8.59 18.84 -25.77
CA PRO A 457 -7.39 18.05 -25.98
C PRO A 457 -7.36 17.48 -27.40
N ASP A 458 -6.16 17.30 -27.95
CA ASP A 458 -5.98 16.57 -29.19
C ASP A 458 -6.37 15.09 -28.98
N PRO A 459 -7.33 14.52 -29.75
CA PRO A 459 -7.69 13.11 -29.66
C PRO A 459 -6.49 12.17 -29.82
N CYS A 460 -5.48 12.57 -30.60
CA CYS A 460 -4.27 11.79 -30.83
C CYS A 460 -3.21 11.89 -29.72
N ALA A 461 -3.32 12.82 -28.77
CA ALA A 461 -2.32 13.02 -27.72
C ALA A 461 -2.27 11.88 -26.69
N MET A 462 -3.36 11.13 -26.56
CA MET A 462 -3.45 9.93 -25.72
C MET A 462 -3.55 8.69 -26.60
N LYS A 463 -2.67 7.71 -26.38
CA LYS A 463 -2.78 6.36 -26.95
C LYS A 463 -3.45 5.43 -25.95
N ILE A 464 -3.98 4.30 -26.39
CA ILE A 464 -4.55 3.29 -25.50
C ILE A 464 -3.77 1.99 -25.65
N GLY A 465 -3.46 1.36 -24.54
CA GLY A 465 -2.89 0.01 -24.49
C GLY A 465 -3.71 -0.93 -23.62
N VAL A 466 -3.23 -2.15 -23.47
CA VAL A 466 -3.95 -3.23 -22.77
C VAL A 466 -2.98 -4.18 -22.09
N GLY A 467 -3.32 -4.67 -20.90
CA GLY A 467 -2.64 -5.80 -20.29
C GLY A 467 -3.16 -7.14 -20.81
N ILE A 468 -2.32 -8.17 -20.77
CA ILE A 468 -2.74 -9.54 -21.07
C ILE A 468 -2.86 -10.31 -19.77
N ASP A 469 -3.95 -11.08 -19.65
CA ASP A 469 -4.26 -11.91 -18.50
C ASP A 469 -3.20 -13.01 -18.26
N GLY A 470 -3.18 -13.55 -17.05
CA GLY A 470 -2.41 -14.74 -16.71
C GLY A 470 -2.93 -15.96 -17.48
N LEU A 471 -2.03 -16.85 -17.87
CA LEU A 471 -2.45 -18.14 -18.40
C LEU A 471 -2.91 -19.03 -17.24
N ALA A 472 -4.03 -19.71 -17.42
CA ALA A 472 -4.49 -20.78 -16.54
C ALA A 472 -5.30 -21.79 -17.35
N TYR A 473 -5.33 -23.04 -16.89
CA TYR A 473 -6.15 -24.08 -17.54
C TYR A 473 -7.66 -23.82 -17.45
N TYR A 474 -8.06 -22.86 -16.61
CA TYR A 474 -9.44 -22.39 -16.43
C TYR A 474 -9.67 -20.95 -16.96
N SER A 475 -8.68 -20.33 -17.62
CA SER A 475 -8.85 -18.97 -18.17
C SER A 475 -9.53 -19.00 -19.55
N VAL A 476 -10.31 -17.94 -19.79
CA VAL A 476 -10.88 -17.58 -21.09
C VAL A 476 -9.84 -16.95 -22.04
N GLY A 477 -8.70 -16.51 -21.53
CA GLY A 477 -7.54 -16.11 -22.35
C GLY A 477 -6.74 -17.35 -22.79
N ARG A 478 -6.62 -17.57 -24.10
CA ARG A 478 -6.06 -18.80 -24.69
C ARG A 478 -5.07 -18.49 -25.82
N PRO A 479 -4.08 -17.60 -25.62
CA PRO A 479 -3.33 -17.00 -26.72
C PRO A 479 -2.56 -18.00 -27.60
N PHE A 480 -2.26 -19.21 -27.11
CA PHE A 480 -1.47 -20.22 -27.81
C PHE A 480 -2.30 -21.21 -28.63
N LYS A 481 -1.85 -21.53 -29.85
CA LYS A 481 -2.34 -22.66 -30.66
C LYS A 481 -2.01 -24.02 -30.06
N ASP A 482 -0.94 -24.09 -29.26
CA ASP A 482 -0.66 -25.23 -28.38
C ASP A 482 -1.32 -24.98 -27.02
N PHE A 483 -2.53 -25.52 -26.86
CA PHE A 483 -3.32 -25.39 -25.63
C PHE A 483 -2.63 -26.03 -24.42
N PHE A 484 -1.65 -26.93 -24.63
CA PHE A 484 -0.89 -27.48 -23.52
C PHE A 484 0.02 -26.44 -22.86
N LYS A 485 0.33 -25.31 -23.51
CA LYS A 485 1.05 -24.19 -22.87
C LYS A 485 0.25 -23.54 -21.72
N SER A 486 -1.07 -23.65 -21.72
CA SER A 486 -1.91 -23.19 -20.60
C SER A 486 -2.26 -24.29 -19.58
N CYS A 487 -1.66 -25.49 -19.67
CA CYS A 487 -1.97 -26.58 -18.75
C CYS A 487 -1.52 -26.29 -17.31
N GLY A 488 -2.23 -26.84 -16.33
CA GLY A 488 -1.87 -26.70 -14.92
C GLY A 488 -0.63 -27.50 -14.51
N THR A 489 -0.25 -27.36 -13.24
CA THR A 489 0.71 -28.26 -12.58
C THR A 489 0.27 -29.71 -12.67
N TRP A 490 1.23 -30.63 -12.72
CA TRP A 490 0.93 -32.06 -12.74
C TRP A 490 0.12 -32.47 -11.52
N ILE A 491 -1.07 -33.05 -11.72
CA ILE A 491 -1.84 -33.65 -10.64
C ILE A 491 -1.35 -35.08 -10.43
N THR A 492 -0.94 -35.41 -9.21
CA THR A 492 -0.60 -36.78 -8.81
C THR A 492 -1.86 -37.54 -8.39
N TYR A 493 -2.01 -38.80 -8.78
CA TYR A 493 -3.03 -39.68 -8.19
C TYR A 493 -2.52 -41.13 -8.13
N ASP A 494 -3.11 -41.97 -7.27
CA ASP A 494 -2.82 -43.40 -7.25
C ASP A 494 -3.71 -44.14 -8.26
N ALA A 495 -3.11 -44.96 -9.12
CA ALA A 495 -3.84 -45.82 -10.03
C ALA A 495 -4.53 -46.99 -9.32
N ASN A 496 -4.07 -47.37 -8.12
CA ASN A 496 -4.58 -48.51 -7.34
C ASN A 496 -4.74 -48.15 -5.84
N PRO A 497 -5.60 -47.17 -5.49
CA PRO A 497 -5.69 -46.63 -4.15
C PRO A 497 -6.05 -47.69 -3.09
N PRO A 498 -5.43 -47.67 -1.89
CA PRO A 498 -5.78 -48.56 -0.80
C PRO A 498 -7.28 -48.51 -0.46
N GLY A 499 -7.95 -49.66 -0.51
CA GLY A 499 -9.40 -49.75 -0.27
C GLY A 499 -10.28 -49.31 -1.45
N GLY A 500 -9.71 -48.90 -2.59
CA GLY A 500 -10.45 -48.58 -3.81
C GLY A 500 -11.11 -47.19 -3.84
N ASN A 501 -10.81 -46.33 -2.88
CA ASN A 501 -11.33 -44.96 -2.85
C ASN A 501 -10.64 -44.10 -3.92
N PHE A 502 -11.40 -43.59 -4.89
CA PHE A 502 -10.87 -42.68 -5.90
C PHE A 502 -10.49 -41.33 -5.27
N GLU A 503 -9.23 -40.92 -5.47
CA GLU A 503 -8.72 -39.61 -5.06
C GLU A 503 -8.36 -38.80 -6.31
N TRP A 504 -8.86 -37.55 -6.38
CA TRP A 504 -8.59 -36.69 -7.54
C TRP A 504 -7.13 -36.22 -7.59
N ASN A 505 -6.55 -35.87 -6.43
CA ASN A 505 -5.19 -35.40 -6.27
C ASN A 505 -4.60 -35.89 -4.94
N THR A 506 -3.55 -36.72 -4.98
CA THR A 506 -2.86 -37.27 -3.78
C THR A 506 -1.90 -36.28 -3.10
N GLY A 507 -1.72 -35.06 -3.61
CA GLY A 507 -0.84 -34.04 -2.99
C GLY A 507 0.67 -34.34 -3.05
N ASN A 508 1.10 -35.25 -3.93
CA ASN A 508 2.46 -35.79 -3.98
C ASN A 508 3.36 -35.08 -5.02
N GLN A 509 2.99 -33.89 -5.49
CA GLN A 509 3.67 -33.14 -6.55
C GLN A 509 5.18 -32.98 -6.34
N GLN A 510 5.60 -32.72 -5.09
CA GLN A 510 7.00 -32.56 -4.69
C GLN A 510 7.89 -33.80 -4.93
N TYR A 511 7.29 -34.98 -5.12
CA TYR A 511 8.00 -36.24 -5.34
C TYR A 511 8.08 -36.66 -6.81
N ILE A 512 7.56 -35.85 -7.75
CA ILE A 512 7.63 -36.14 -9.18
C ILE A 512 9.10 -36.07 -9.65
N PRO A 513 9.66 -37.16 -10.22
CA PRO A 513 11.05 -37.16 -10.70
C PRO A 513 11.16 -36.44 -12.06
N ALA A 514 11.05 -35.11 -12.07
CA ALA A 514 11.03 -34.29 -13.28
C ALA A 514 12.43 -33.96 -13.85
N ASN A 515 12.49 -33.68 -15.15
CA ASN A 515 13.64 -33.04 -15.80
C ASN A 515 13.54 -31.50 -15.69
N ALA A 516 14.53 -30.78 -16.22
CA ALA A 516 14.57 -29.31 -16.22
C ALA A 516 13.41 -28.63 -16.97
N ASP A 517 12.67 -29.38 -17.79
CA ASP A 517 11.54 -28.90 -18.60
C ASP A 517 10.19 -29.26 -17.94
N GLY A 518 10.23 -29.82 -16.73
CA GLY A 518 9.07 -30.21 -15.92
C GLY A 518 8.37 -31.50 -16.34
N TYR A 519 8.93 -32.26 -17.29
CA TYR A 519 8.40 -33.58 -17.67
C TYR A 519 8.95 -34.68 -16.75
N SER A 520 8.07 -35.59 -16.28
CA SER A 520 8.50 -36.71 -15.43
C SER A 520 9.35 -37.73 -16.18
N THR A 521 10.53 -38.02 -15.63
CA THR A 521 11.52 -38.97 -16.16
C THR A 521 11.12 -40.44 -15.98
N VAL A 522 10.15 -40.74 -15.12
CA VAL A 522 9.57 -42.07 -14.94
C VAL A 522 8.16 -41.99 -14.36
N VAL A 523 7.25 -42.82 -14.87
CA VAL A 523 5.90 -43.02 -14.35
C VAL A 523 5.53 -44.51 -14.51
N PRO A 524 4.88 -45.16 -13.52
CA PRO A 524 4.59 -44.66 -12.17
C PRO A 524 5.86 -44.46 -11.34
N PHE A 525 5.77 -43.61 -10.32
CA PHE A 525 6.83 -43.39 -9.34
C PHE A 525 6.36 -43.71 -7.92
N THR A 526 7.31 -43.83 -6.99
CA THR A 526 7.08 -44.17 -5.59
C THR A 526 7.31 -42.96 -4.68
N VAL A 527 6.47 -42.79 -3.67
CA VAL A 527 6.58 -41.70 -2.69
C VAL A 527 7.04 -42.24 -1.33
N PRO A 528 7.81 -41.48 -0.52
CA PRO A 528 8.19 -41.92 0.82
C PRO A 528 6.97 -42.15 1.71
N ASN A 529 6.93 -43.28 2.42
CA ASN A 529 5.89 -43.69 3.38
C ASN A 529 4.44 -43.81 2.83
N GLY A 530 4.22 -43.64 1.53
CA GLY A 530 2.93 -43.89 0.89
C GLY A 530 2.80 -45.33 0.39
N SER A 531 1.57 -45.76 0.24
CA SER A 531 1.16 -46.96 -0.49
C SER A 531 0.52 -46.54 -1.81
N GLY A 532 1.02 -47.03 -2.94
CA GLY A 532 0.45 -46.73 -4.26
C GLY A 532 1.49 -46.61 -5.35
N GLN A 533 1.06 -46.78 -6.60
CA GLN A 533 1.85 -46.41 -7.78
C GLN A 533 1.37 -45.03 -8.24
N ASN A 534 2.15 -44.00 -7.94
CA ASN A 534 1.75 -42.62 -8.25
C ASN A 534 1.90 -42.38 -9.75
N VAL A 535 0.81 -41.95 -10.37
CA VAL A 535 0.68 -41.60 -11.79
C VAL A 535 0.28 -40.14 -11.94
N LEU A 536 0.36 -39.60 -13.16
CA LEU A 536 0.20 -38.18 -13.42
C LEU A 536 -1.06 -37.89 -14.23
N ARG A 537 -1.62 -36.69 -14.02
CA ARG A 537 -2.71 -36.12 -14.81
C ARG A 537 -2.35 -34.70 -15.24
N GLY A 538 -2.50 -34.43 -16.53
CA GLY A 538 -2.39 -33.09 -17.10
C GLY A 538 -3.77 -32.53 -17.41
N ILE A 539 -4.12 -31.38 -16.83
CA ILE A 539 -5.37 -30.67 -17.14
C ILE A 539 -5.11 -29.72 -18.30
N ILE A 540 -5.81 -29.93 -19.42
CA ILE A 540 -5.70 -29.10 -20.63
C ILE A 540 -6.68 -27.93 -20.53
N SER A 541 -7.92 -28.22 -20.11
CA SER A 541 -8.92 -27.20 -19.81
C SER A 541 -9.83 -27.64 -18.67
N ALA A 542 -10.21 -26.70 -17.81
CA ALA A 542 -11.40 -26.78 -16.98
C ALA A 542 -12.41 -25.73 -17.46
N LEU A 543 -13.70 -26.03 -17.31
CA LEU A 543 -14.82 -25.16 -17.72
C LEU A 543 -14.99 -24.95 -19.24
N GLY A 544 -14.45 -25.84 -20.08
CA GLY A 544 -14.98 -25.99 -21.45
C GLY A 544 -14.48 -25.05 -22.53
N PHE A 545 -13.54 -24.16 -22.23
CA PHE A 545 -13.15 -23.06 -23.11
C PHE A 545 -12.35 -23.45 -24.38
N ILE A 546 -12.26 -24.74 -24.76
CA ILE A 546 -11.60 -25.16 -26.01
C ILE A 546 -12.66 -25.31 -27.13
N PRO A 547 -12.42 -24.80 -28.34
CA PRO A 547 -13.40 -24.82 -29.44
C PRO A 547 -14.07 -26.18 -29.70
N LYS A 548 -15.38 -26.24 -29.41
CA LYS A 548 -16.26 -27.40 -29.64
C LYS A 548 -16.26 -27.85 -31.10
N GLY A 549 -16.22 -29.16 -31.32
CA GLY A 549 -16.30 -29.77 -32.65
C GLY A 549 -15.05 -29.62 -33.53
N VAL A 550 -14.03 -28.88 -33.09
CA VAL A 550 -12.77 -28.75 -33.82
C VAL A 550 -11.92 -30.01 -33.62
N PRO A 551 -11.35 -30.61 -34.70
CA PRO A 551 -10.42 -31.72 -34.57
C PRO A 551 -9.11 -31.29 -33.90
N MET A 552 -8.78 -31.93 -32.78
CA MET A 552 -7.60 -31.70 -31.97
C MET A 552 -6.63 -32.89 -32.05
N ARG A 553 -5.35 -32.61 -31.85
CA ARG A 553 -4.28 -33.60 -31.80
C ARG A 553 -3.36 -33.34 -30.61
N LEU A 554 -3.23 -34.33 -29.74
CA LEU A 554 -2.17 -34.41 -28.75
C LEU A 554 -0.96 -35.12 -29.38
N LEU A 555 0.20 -34.45 -29.39
CA LEU A 555 1.50 -35.03 -29.77
C LEU A 555 2.37 -35.22 -28.54
N TYR A 556 3.18 -36.28 -28.50
CA TYR A 556 4.22 -36.46 -27.49
C TYR A 556 5.41 -37.26 -28.03
N GLU A 557 6.59 -37.08 -27.42
CA GLU A 557 7.76 -37.93 -27.64
C GLU A 557 7.98 -38.89 -26.48
N GLY A 558 8.68 -40.00 -26.72
CA GLY A 558 9.05 -40.98 -25.70
C GLY A 558 8.18 -42.23 -25.72
N VAL A 559 8.38 -43.11 -24.73
CA VAL A 559 7.61 -44.35 -24.56
C VAL A 559 6.80 -44.25 -23.27
N GLY A 560 5.47 -44.41 -23.40
CA GLY A 560 4.55 -44.34 -22.27
C GLY A 560 3.09 -44.56 -22.69
N THR A 561 2.20 -44.45 -21.71
CA THR A 561 0.76 -44.66 -21.87
C THR A 561 0.01 -43.41 -21.45
N LEU A 562 -0.59 -42.72 -22.42
CA LEU A 562 -1.49 -41.59 -22.21
C LEU A 562 -2.92 -41.98 -22.59
N GLN A 563 -3.89 -41.53 -21.82
CA GLN A 563 -5.31 -41.70 -22.11
C GLN A 563 -6.05 -40.39 -21.84
N MET A 564 -6.81 -39.92 -22.83
CA MET A 564 -7.68 -38.75 -22.72
C MET A 564 -8.94 -39.08 -21.92
N TYR A 565 -9.43 -38.08 -21.18
CA TYR A 565 -10.63 -38.12 -20.35
C TYR A 565 -11.32 -36.76 -20.36
N GLY A 566 -12.52 -36.72 -19.78
CA GLY A 566 -13.37 -35.55 -19.82
C GLY A 566 -14.17 -35.50 -21.12
N ASP A 567 -14.52 -34.31 -21.57
CA ASP A 567 -15.56 -34.15 -22.59
C ASP A 567 -15.03 -34.15 -24.03
N VAL A 568 -14.38 -35.26 -24.38
CA VAL A 568 -13.76 -35.48 -25.69
C VAL A 568 -14.11 -36.85 -26.26
N THR A 569 -14.28 -36.92 -27.58
CA THR A 569 -14.35 -38.17 -28.34
C THR A 569 -12.99 -38.44 -28.97
N VAL A 570 -12.29 -39.47 -28.49
CA VAL A 570 -11.01 -39.93 -29.09
C VAL A 570 -11.29 -40.63 -30.42
N THR A 571 -10.69 -40.14 -31.50
CA THR A 571 -10.85 -40.67 -32.86
C THR A 571 -9.67 -41.53 -33.30
N THR A 572 -8.48 -41.33 -32.73
CA THR A 572 -7.30 -42.20 -32.91
C THR A 572 -6.41 -42.14 -31.68
N ASN A 573 -5.85 -43.27 -31.24
CA ASN A 573 -4.83 -43.31 -30.19
C ASN A 573 -3.72 -44.28 -30.63
N GLN A 574 -2.52 -43.74 -30.84
CA GLN A 574 -1.33 -44.48 -31.25
C GLN A 574 -0.08 -43.94 -30.53
N PRO A 575 1.04 -44.69 -30.49
CA PRO A 575 2.27 -44.19 -29.87
C PRO A 575 2.71 -42.85 -30.46
N GLY A 576 2.88 -41.85 -29.60
CA GLY A 576 3.25 -40.47 -29.93
C GLY A 576 2.10 -39.54 -30.39
N GLN A 577 0.87 -40.04 -30.60
CA GLN A 577 -0.24 -39.23 -31.14
C GLN A 577 -1.63 -39.71 -30.66
N ILE A 578 -2.44 -38.77 -30.17
CA ILE A 578 -3.87 -39.00 -29.89
C ILE A 578 -4.69 -37.91 -30.60
N ASP A 579 -5.58 -38.32 -31.50
CA ASP A 579 -6.54 -37.43 -32.15
C ASP A 579 -7.88 -37.51 -31.43
N PHE A 580 -8.52 -36.37 -31.22
CA PHE A 580 -9.80 -36.27 -30.54
C PHE A 580 -10.62 -35.06 -31.03
N VAL A 581 -11.90 -35.02 -30.68
CA VAL A 581 -12.81 -33.89 -30.92
C VAL A 581 -13.41 -33.49 -29.57
N VAL A 582 -13.52 -32.18 -29.31
CA VAL A 582 -14.20 -31.65 -28.12
C VAL A 582 -15.71 -31.74 -28.31
N ASN A 583 -16.43 -32.38 -27.38
CA ASN A 583 -17.87 -32.60 -27.52
C ASN A 583 -18.70 -31.40 -27.08
N ASP A 584 -18.37 -30.80 -25.93
CA ASP A 584 -19.08 -29.69 -25.31
C ASP A 584 -18.17 -28.91 -24.33
N GLU A 585 -18.73 -27.99 -23.56
CA GLU A 585 -18.04 -27.12 -22.59
C GLU A 585 -17.60 -27.84 -21.29
N GLY A 586 -17.14 -29.10 -21.39
CA GLY A 586 -16.65 -29.89 -20.26
C GLY A 586 -15.16 -29.74 -19.93
N ASN A 587 -14.73 -30.32 -18.81
CA ASN A 587 -13.30 -30.44 -18.49
C ASN A 587 -12.59 -31.37 -19.47
N ILE A 588 -11.33 -31.08 -19.81
CA ILE A 588 -10.51 -31.86 -20.74
C ILE A 588 -9.15 -32.13 -20.09
N PHE A 589 -8.79 -33.41 -19.96
CA PHE A 589 -7.55 -33.83 -19.33
C PHE A 589 -7.04 -35.16 -19.88
N PHE A 590 -5.80 -35.51 -19.57
CA PHE A 590 -5.28 -36.87 -19.79
C PHE A 590 -4.59 -37.40 -18.55
N ASN A 591 -4.62 -38.72 -18.38
CA ASN A 591 -3.77 -39.42 -17.43
C ASN A 591 -2.56 -40.00 -18.17
N LEU A 592 -1.38 -39.78 -17.61
CA LEU A 592 -0.12 -40.43 -17.96
C LEU A 592 0.13 -41.54 -16.92
N THR A 593 -0.10 -42.79 -17.31
CA THR A 593 -0.02 -43.94 -16.39
C THR A 593 1.28 -44.74 -16.50
N ALA A 594 2.04 -44.55 -17.58
CA ALA A 594 3.38 -45.10 -17.75
C ALA A 594 4.28 -44.12 -18.53
N SER A 595 5.54 -43.99 -18.14
CA SER A 595 6.59 -43.21 -18.82
C SER A 595 7.93 -43.91 -18.58
N GLN A 596 8.61 -44.32 -19.65
CA GLN A 596 9.79 -45.19 -19.55
C GLN A 596 11.05 -44.40 -19.17
N SER A 597 11.73 -44.84 -18.10
CA SER A 597 13.05 -44.30 -17.73
C SER A 597 14.05 -44.42 -18.89
N GLY A 598 14.78 -43.34 -19.16
CA GLY A 598 15.73 -43.23 -20.28
C GLY A 598 15.11 -42.80 -21.62
N ASN A 599 13.81 -42.95 -21.82
CA ASN A 599 13.08 -42.33 -22.94
C ASN A 599 11.67 -41.88 -22.51
N PRO A 600 11.58 -40.96 -21.53
CA PRO A 600 10.30 -40.59 -20.92
C PRO A 600 9.41 -39.82 -21.89
N VAL A 601 8.11 -39.87 -21.59
CA VAL A 601 7.09 -39.00 -22.18
C VAL A 601 7.46 -37.54 -21.92
N ARG A 602 7.63 -36.78 -22.99
CA ARG A 602 8.05 -35.37 -22.99
C ARG A 602 7.53 -34.66 -24.24
N ASN A 603 7.77 -33.35 -24.32
CA ASN A 603 7.40 -32.53 -25.48
C ASN A 603 5.92 -32.77 -25.87
N ILE A 604 5.03 -32.66 -24.88
CA ILE A 604 3.59 -32.81 -25.07
C ILE A 604 3.03 -31.50 -25.64
N ARG A 605 2.21 -31.60 -26.68
CA ARG A 605 1.51 -30.46 -27.33
C ARG A 605 0.06 -30.85 -27.60
N VAL A 606 -0.86 -29.92 -27.50
CA VAL A 606 -2.29 -30.11 -27.81
C VAL A 606 -2.72 -29.02 -28.79
N VAL A 607 -2.87 -29.38 -30.07
CA VAL A 607 -2.99 -28.43 -31.17
C VAL A 607 -4.21 -28.77 -32.04
N GLU A 608 -4.90 -27.76 -32.55
CA GLU A 608 -5.90 -27.94 -33.62
C GLU A 608 -5.23 -28.57 -34.86
N VAL A 609 -5.86 -29.54 -35.51
CA VAL A 609 -5.27 -30.26 -36.67
C VAL A 609 -4.98 -29.32 -37.84
N SER A 610 -5.76 -28.24 -37.99
CA SER A 610 -5.52 -27.12 -38.94
C SER A 610 -4.17 -26.42 -38.74
N ASN A 611 -3.70 -26.35 -37.49
CA ASN A 611 -2.53 -25.60 -37.05
C ASN A 611 -1.28 -26.48 -36.84
N ILE A 612 -1.36 -27.79 -37.10
CA ILE A 612 -0.32 -28.77 -36.77
C ILE A 612 1.05 -28.52 -37.44
N ASN A 613 1.08 -27.78 -38.55
CA ASN A 613 2.30 -27.40 -39.27
C ASN A 613 2.75 -25.95 -39.03
N THR A 614 2.01 -25.17 -38.23
CA THR A 614 2.28 -23.72 -38.03
C THR A 614 2.46 -23.32 -36.57
N TYR A 615 1.99 -24.13 -35.60
CA TYR A 615 1.97 -23.76 -34.18
C TYR A 615 3.35 -23.46 -33.56
N GLU A 616 4.45 -24.02 -34.08
CA GLU A 616 5.79 -23.73 -33.55
C GLU A 616 6.34 -22.38 -34.05
N ALA A 617 6.15 -22.07 -35.34
CA ALA A 617 6.65 -20.84 -35.95
C ALA A 617 5.72 -19.63 -35.70
N GLN A 618 4.42 -19.88 -35.51
CA GLN A 618 3.38 -18.89 -35.27
C GLN A 618 2.54 -19.36 -34.07
N PRO A 619 3.05 -19.23 -32.83
CA PRO A 619 2.43 -19.84 -31.66
C PRO A 619 1.10 -19.21 -31.27
N PHE A 620 0.83 -17.97 -31.68
CA PHE A 620 -0.37 -17.24 -31.28
C PHE A 620 -1.59 -17.56 -32.14
N ARG A 621 -2.78 -17.64 -31.52
CA ARG A 621 -4.08 -17.78 -32.20
C ARG A 621 -4.45 -16.47 -32.90
N GLN A 622 -5.20 -16.56 -34.01
CA GLN A 622 -5.55 -15.37 -34.79
C GLN A 622 -6.53 -14.45 -34.06
N SER A 623 -7.53 -15.00 -33.37
CA SER A 623 -8.51 -14.23 -32.58
C SER A 623 -7.87 -13.39 -31.47
N PHE A 624 -6.82 -13.92 -30.84
CA PHE A 624 -5.96 -13.19 -29.90
C PHE A 624 -5.17 -12.06 -30.58
N LEU A 625 -4.50 -12.37 -31.70
CA LEU A 625 -3.70 -11.41 -32.46
C LEU A 625 -4.55 -10.24 -32.99
N ASP A 626 -5.73 -10.52 -33.53
CA ASP A 626 -6.66 -9.53 -34.06
C ASP A 626 -7.05 -8.52 -32.97
N LYS A 627 -7.48 -9.00 -31.79
CA LYS A 627 -7.82 -8.14 -30.65
C LYS A 627 -6.63 -7.32 -30.15
N CYS A 628 -5.44 -7.93 -30.06
CA CYS A 628 -4.22 -7.22 -29.66
C CYS A 628 -3.73 -6.19 -30.70
N SER A 629 -4.10 -6.36 -31.97
CA SER A 629 -3.66 -5.49 -33.07
C SER A 629 -4.26 -4.08 -33.03
N GLU A 630 -5.35 -3.87 -32.29
CA GLU A 630 -6.00 -2.55 -32.14
C GLU A 630 -5.19 -1.60 -31.23
N PHE A 631 -4.49 -2.15 -30.24
CA PHE A 631 -3.85 -1.38 -29.18
C PHE A 631 -2.47 -0.83 -29.56
N ASN A 632 -2.02 0.23 -28.91
CA ASN A 632 -0.70 0.80 -29.15
C ASN A 632 0.41 0.07 -28.38
N THR A 633 0.14 -0.27 -27.11
CA THR A 633 1.10 -0.86 -26.18
C THR A 633 0.47 -2.08 -25.49
N ILE A 634 1.24 -3.14 -25.31
CA ILE A 634 0.83 -4.37 -24.62
C ILE A 634 1.63 -4.51 -23.31
N ARG A 635 0.96 -4.71 -22.17
CA ARG A 635 1.57 -4.95 -20.85
C ARG A 635 1.46 -6.40 -20.43
N PHE A 636 2.54 -6.93 -19.86
CA PHE A 636 2.70 -8.36 -19.59
C PHE A 636 2.70 -8.74 -18.10
N MET A 637 2.30 -7.82 -17.21
CA MET A 637 2.41 -7.97 -15.75
C MET A 637 1.83 -9.30 -15.21
N THR A 638 0.57 -9.60 -15.53
CA THR A 638 -0.13 -10.83 -15.13
C THR A 638 0.40 -12.04 -15.90
N TRP A 639 0.63 -11.89 -17.20
CA TRP A 639 1.12 -12.96 -18.08
C TRP A 639 2.50 -13.50 -17.64
N THR A 640 3.42 -12.64 -17.19
CA THR A 640 4.74 -13.05 -16.67
C THR A 640 4.74 -13.33 -15.16
N GLN A 641 3.59 -13.18 -14.48
CA GLN A 641 3.45 -13.27 -13.02
C GLN A 641 4.46 -12.42 -12.25
N THR A 642 4.47 -11.11 -12.51
CA THR A 642 5.40 -10.18 -11.82
C THR A 642 5.04 -10.02 -10.34
N ASN A 643 3.74 -9.94 -10.02
CA ASN A 643 3.26 -9.91 -8.64
C ASN A 643 3.69 -11.17 -7.90
N ASN A 644 4.17 -11.02 -6.66
CA ASN A 644 4.63 -12.11 -5.79
C ASN A 644 5.83 -12.92 -6.34
N SER A 645 6.51 -12.45 -7.40
CA SER A 645 7.61 -13.19 -8.03
C SER A 645 8.84 -13.32 -7.11
N ASN A 646 9.30 -14.55 -6.90
CA ASN A 646 10.51 -14.88 -6.12
C ASN A 646 11.77 -15.02 -7.00
N GLU A 647 11.73 -14.51 -8.23
CA GLU A 647 12.81 -14.65 -9.20
C GLU A 647 14.00 -13.72 -8.89
N VAL A 648 15.08 -14.31 -8.37
CA VAL A 648 16.33 -13.59 -8.04
C VAL A 648 17.40 -13.70 -9.13
N GLN A 649 17.57 -14.88 -9.72
CA GLN A 649 18.71 -15.25 -10.58
C GLN A 649 18.25 -15.52 -12.02
N TRP A 650 18.92 -14.95 -13.03
CA TRP A 650 18.50 -15.06 -14.43
C TRP A 650 18.32 -16.51 -14.92
N ALA A 651 19.11 -17.44 -14.37
CA ALA A 651 19.06 -18.85 -14.72
C ALA A 651 17.73 -19.52 -14.34
N ASN A 652 16.99 -19.00 -13.35
CA ASN A 652 15.78 -19.62 -12.84
C ASN A 652 14.55 -19.34 -13.73
N ARG A 653 14.46 -18.14 -14.31
CA ARG A 653 13.31 -17.62 -15.08
C ARG A 653 12.52 -18.67 -15.88
N ALA A 654 11.22 -18.43 -16.06
CA ALA A 654 10.41 -19.14 -17.04
C ALA A 654 11.07 -19.22 -18.43
N ARG A 655 11.06 -20.41 -19.03
CA ARG A 655 11.63 -20.72 -20.35
C ARG A 655 10.58 -21.32 -21.28
N PRO A 656 10.65 -21.11 -22.60
CA PRO A 656 9.63 -21.62 -23.55
C PRO A 656 9.52 -23.15 -23.61
N ASN A 657 10.58 -23.87 -23.23
CA ASN A 657 10.64 -25.33 -23.24
C ASN A 657 10.06 -25.98 -21.97
N TYR A 658 9.87 -25.24 -20.87
CA TYR A 658 9.12 -25.74 -19.72
C TYR A 658 7.67 -26.01 -20.14
N TYR A 659 7.13 -27.16 -19.73
CA TYR A 659 5.92 -27.71 -20.36
C TYR A 659 4.68 -26.81 -20.26
N SER A 660 4.49 -26.15 -19.11
CA SER A 660 3.45 -25.16 -18.85
C SER A 660 4.03 -23.75 -18.89
N GLN A 661 3.23 -22.78 -19.31
CA GLN A 661 3.50 -21.34 -19.17
C GLN A 661 2.50 -20.68 -18.19
N ALA A 662 1.56 -21.46 -17.64
CA ALA A 662 0.51 -21.03 -16.73
C ALA A 662 0.88 -21.19 -15.25
N GLU A 663 1.40 -22.36 -14.88
CA GLU A 663 1.77 -22.67 -13.49
C GLU A 663 3.22 -23.17 -13.46
N ASN A 664 4.12 -22.35 -13.97
CA ASN A 664 5.56 -22.62 -13.89
C ASN A 664 6.07 -22.13 -12.51
N PRO A 665 6.81 -22.96 -11.75
CA PRO A 665 7.32 -22.58 -10.43
C PRO A 665 8.27 -21.37 -10.45
N ASN A 666 8.78 -21.00 -11.64
CA ASN A 666 9.75 -19.92 -11.84
C ASN A 666 9.12 -18.68 -12.54
N GLY A 667 7.82 -18.45 -12.31
CA GLY A 667 7.04 -17.33 -12.85
C GLY A 667 6.04 -17.72 -13.96
N GLY A 668 5.49 -16.73 -14.65
CA GLY A 668 4.48 -16.96 -15.69
C GLY A 668 5.04 -17.41 -17.04
N ALA A 669 4.51 -16.85 -18.12
CA ALA A 669 5.01 -17.13 -19.47
C ALA A 669 6.40 -16.53 -19.70
N ALA A 670 7.22 -17.26 -20.46
CA ALA A 670 8.58 -16.87 -20.77
C ALA A 670 8.67 -15.57 -21.59
N TYR A 671 9.65 -14.73 -21.29
CA TYR A 671 9.85 -13.43 -21.94
C TYR A 671 9.99 -13.52 -23.46
N GLU A 672 10.55 -14.61 -23.99
CA GLU A 672 10.64 -14.87 -25.42
C GLU A 672 9.27 -14.82 -26.14
N TYR A 673 8.19 -15.29 -25.50
CA TYR A 673 6.84 -15.18 -26.06
C TYR A 673 6.33 -13.73 -26.05
N THR A 674 6.66 -12.94 -25.03
CA THR A 674 6.28 -11.51 -24.98
C THR A 674 6.93 -10.74 -26.12
N ILE A 675 8.21 -11.02 -26.41
CA ILE A 675 8.99 -10.46 -27.52
C ILE A 675 8.41 -10.90 -28.87
N GLN A 676 8.15 -12.19 -29.04
CA GLN A 676 7.61 -12.73 -30.28
C GLN A 676 6.25 -12.12 -30.64
N LEU A 677 5.37 -11.90 -29.64
CA LEU A 677 4.07 -11.27 -29.86
C LEU A 677 4.21 -9.82 -30.33
N VAL A 678 4.99 -9.00 -29.64
CA VAL A 678 5.10 -7.57 -29.96
C VAL A 678 5.88 -7.31 -31.25
N ASN A 679 6.84 -8.16 -31.60
CA ASN A 679 7.46 -8.16 -32.93
C ASN A 679 6.42 -8.52 -34.00
N GLN A 680 5.64 -9.60 -33.83
CA GLN A 680 4.63 -10.03 -34.82
C GLN A 680 3.54 -8.97 -35.06
N LEU A 681 3.16 -8.20 -34.03
CA LEU A 681 2.16 -7.13 -34.11
C LEU A 681 2.77 -5.73 -34.34
N HIS A 682 4.10 -5.60 -34.35
CA HIS A 682 4.86 -4.35 -34.30
C HIS A 682 4.32 -3.33 -33.27
N LYS A 683 4.12 -3.77 -32.02
CA LYS A 683 3.57 -2.96 -30.93
C LYS A 683 4.61 -2.54 -29.90
N ASN A 684 4.32 -1.46 -29.19
CA ASN A 684 5.09 -1.09 -28.00
C ASN A 684 4.83 -2.10 -26.88
N ILE A 685 5.78 -2.23 -25.97
CA ILE A 685 5.73 -3.20 -24.87
C ILE A 685 5.91 -2.50 -23.52
N TRP A 686 5.18 -2.94 -22.51
CA TRP A 686 5.40 -2.57 -21.12
C TRP A 686 5.80 -3.81 -20.31
N VAL A 687 7.01 -3.76 -19.76
CA VAL A 687 7.61 -4.83 -18.95
C VAL A 687 7.74 -4.38 -17.51
N CYS A 688 7.43 -5.30 -16.59
CA CYS A 688 7.60 -5.10 -15.15
C CYS A 688 8.74 -6.03 -14.67
N ILE A 689 9.71 -5.48 -13.96
CA ILE A 689 10.88 -6.22 -13.46
C ILE A 689 10.50 -6.97 -12.17
N PRO A 690 10.81 -8.26 -11.99
CA PRO A 690 10.58 -8.96 -10.73
C PRO A 690 11.25 -8.27 -9.54
N HIS A 691 10.54 -8.13 -8.42
CA HIS A 691 11.02 -7.32 -7.29
C HIS A 691 12.27 -7.89 -6.60
N GLN A 692 12.52 -9.20 -6.67
CA GLN A 692 13.72 -9.81 -6.08
C GLN A 692 14.88 -9.95 -7.07
N ALA A 693 14.70 -9.54 -8.33
CA ALA A 693 15.70 -9.70 -9.40
C ALA A 693 17.02 -9.00 -9.06
N ASN A 694 18.12 -9.76 -9.05
CA ASN A 694 19.44 -9.17 -8.86
C ASN A 694 19.91 -8.41 -10.11
N ASP A 695 21.01 -7.67 -9.99
CA ASP A 695 21.49 -6.80 -11.08
C ASP A 695 21.90 -7.58 -12.34
N ASP A 696 22.34 -8.85 -12.23
CA ASP A 696 22.56 -9.73 -13.40
C ASP A 696 21.23 -10.10 -14.06
N TYR A 697 20.19 -10.49 -13.30
CA TYR A 697 18.84 -10.72 -13.84
C TYR A 697 18.35 -9.51 -14.62
N ILE A 698 18.44 -8.31 -14.04
CA ILE A 698 17.98 -7.07 -14.67
C ILE A 698 18.78 -6.79 -15.95
N ALA A 699 20.11 -6.98 -15.93
CA ALA A 699 20.97 -6.77 -17.09
C ALA A 699 20.72 -7.78 -18.23
N GLN A 700 20.52 -9.06 -17.90
CA GLN A 700 20.24 -10.12 -18.86
C GLN A 700 18.85 -9.98 -19.47
N MET A 701 17.85 -9.61 -18.67
CA MET A 701 16.51 -9.25 -19.13
C MET A 701 16.59 -8.07 -20.11
N ALA A 702 17.27 -6.99 -19.73
CA ALA A 702 17.47 -5.82 -20.58
C ALA A 702 18.17 -6.17 -21.90
N ALA A 703 19.17 -7.05 -21.87
CA ALA A 703 19.91 -7.50 -23.05
C ALA A 703 19.03 -8.35 -23.98
N MET A 704 18.24 -9.28 -23.44
CA MET A 704 17.30 -10.08 -24.21
C MET A 704 16.31 -9.21 -24.99
N TYR A 705 15.67 -8.23 -24.32
CA TYR A 705 14.75 -7.31 -25.00
C TYR A 705 15.47 -6.41 -26.01
N ARG A 706 16.69 -5.92 -25.72
CA ARG A 706 17.51 -5.11 -26.64
C ARG A 706 17.84 -5.86 -27.93
N ASP A 707 18.22 -7.13 -27.81
CA ASP A 707 18.79 -7.92 -28.91
C ASP A 707 17.73 -8.60 -29.78
N GLN A 708 16.50 -8.76 -29.26
CA GLN A 708 15.44 -9.51 -29.94
C GLN A 708 14.21 -8.67 -30.34
N LEU A 709 14.00 -7.47 -29.79
CA LEU A 709 12.90 -6.59 -30.22
C LEU A 709 13.21 -5.82 -31.51
N ASP A 710 12.24 -5.79 -32.43
CA ASP A 710 12.31 -5.02 -33.67
C ASP A 710 12.68 -3.55 -33.41
N PRO A 711 13.56 -2.90 -34.20
CA PRO A 711 14.11 -1.57 -33.90
C PRO A 711 13.09 -0.44 -33.69
N GLY A 712 11.86 -0.57 -34.20
CA GLY A 712 10.79 0.42 -34.05
C GLY A 712 10.03 0.35 -32.71
N ILE A 713 10.18 -0.72 -31.93
CA ILE A 713 9.42 -0.96 -30.70
C ILE A 713 9.95 -0.12 -29.56
N THR A 714 9.06 0.64 -28.91
CA THR A 714 9.32 1.35 -27.64
C THR A 714 9.05 0.42 -26.46
N VAL A 715 9.91 0.48 -25.44
CA VAL A 715 9.81 -0.32 -24.21
C VAL A 715 9.54 0.59 -23.02
N TYR A 716 8.38 0.42 -22.39
CA TYR A 716 8.08 0.97 -21.08
C TYR A 716 8.61 0.01 -20.01
N ILE A 717 9.44 0.52 -19.10
CA ILE A 717 10.08 -0.25 -18.05
C ILE A 717 9.55 0.24 -16.70
N GLU A 718 8.98 -0.69 -15.93
CA GLU A 718 8.48 -0.46 -14.57
C GLU A 718 9.23 -1.40 -13.60
N TYR A 719 9.59 -0.91 -12.42
CA TYR A 719 10.14 -1.76 -11.38
C TYR A 719 9.00 -2.41 -10.57
N SER A 720 8.82 -3.72 -10.78
CA SER A 720 7.67 -4.50 -10.29
C SER A 720 6.32 -3.89 -10.69
N ASN A 721 5.25 -4.28 -10.00
CA ASN A 721 3.89 -3.76 -10.13
C ASN A 721 3.38 -3.33 -8.77
N GLU A 722 2.61 -2.24 -8.70
CA GLU A 722 1.97 -1.73 -7.47
C GLU A 722 2.82 -1.84 -6.20
N VAL A 723 4.09 -1.41 -6.27
CA VAL A 723 4.96 -1.49 -5.07
C VAL A 723 4.38 -0.64 -3.93
N TRP A 724 3.63 0.41 -4.21
CA TRP A 724 2.86 1.16 -3.20
C TRP A 724 1.83 0.32 -2.40
N ASN A 725 1.44 -0.87 -2.87
CA ASN A 725 0.34 -1.67 -2.33
C ASN A 725 0.85 -2.81 -1.41
N TRP A 726 0.85 -2.57 -0.09
CA TRP A 726 1.28 -3.52 0.94
C TRP A 726 0.55 -4.87 0.99
N PHE A 727 -0.50 -5.09 0.20
CA PHE A 727 -1.05 -6.43 -0.01
C PHE A 727 -0.03 -7.36 -0.71
N PHE A 728 0.90 -6.81 -1.50
CA PHE A 728 1.89 -7.60 -2.23
C PHE A 728 3.27 -7.65 -1.52
N PRO A 729 3.98 -8.80 -1.56
CA PRO A 729 5.31 -8.95 -0.96
C PRO A 729 6.37 -7.99 -1.51
N GLN A 730 6.23 -7.47 -2.72
CA GLN A 730 7.16 -6.48 -3.28
C GLN A 730 7.29 -5.21 -2.42
N SER A 731 6.24 -4.81 -1.71
CA SER A 731 6.28 -3.65 -0.80
C SER A 731 7.14 -3.93 0.43
N SER A 732 6.94 -5.09 1.05
CA SER A 732 7.78 -5.57 2.15
C SER A 732 9.22 -5.75 1.70
N TRP A 733 9.46 -6.35 0.53
CA TRP A 733 10.81 -6.52 -0.01
C TRP A 733 11.58 -5.19 -0.14
N VAL A 734 10.95 -4.14 -0.69
CA VAL A 734 11.57 -2.81 -0.80
C VAL A 734 11.75 -2.16 0.57
N THR A 735 10.86 -2.43 1.51
CA THR A 735 11.01 -2.02 2.92
C THR A 735 12.24 -2.69 3.53
N ASP A 736 12.40 -3.99 3.39
CA ASP A 736 13.42 -4.78 4.09
C ASP A 736 14.82 -4.65 3.47
N HIS A 737 14.92 -4.45 2.15
CA HIS A 737 16.18 -4.45 1.40
C HIS A 737 16.64 -3.06 0.92
N GLY A 738 15.81 -2.03 1.06
CA GLY A 738 16.21 -0.63 0.82
C GLY A 738 17.03 -0.04 1.98
N PRO A 739 17.78 1.05 1.76
CA PRO A 739 18.49 1.73 2.85
C PRO A 739 17.53 2.14 3.97
N GLN A 740 17.82 1.75 5.21
CA GLN A 740 16.85 1.86 6.31
C GLN A 740 16.68 3.30 6.82
N ASN A 741 17.62 4.19 6.48
CA ASN A 741 17.63 5.59 6.89
C ASN A 741 16.71 6.53 6.07
N ILE A 742 15.96 6.00 5.11
CA ILE A 742 15.05 6.75 4.24
C ILE A 742 13.63 6.20 4.27
N SER A 743 12.66 7.04 3.91
CA SER A 743 11.24 6.67 3.86
C SER A 743 10.96 5.58 2.82
N TYR A 744 9.86 4.86 3.05
CA TYR A 744 9.43 3.78 2.18
C TYR A 744 9.28 4.17 0.68
N PRO A 745 8.58 5.25 0.31
CA PRO A 745 8.44 5.66 -1.09
C PRO A 745 9.79 6.00 -1.74
N ARG A 746 10.74 6.51 -0.94
CA ARG A 746 12.11 6.79 -1.41
C ARG A 746 12.93 5.52 -1.65
N ARG A 747 12.78 4.47 -0.83
CA ARG A 747 13.42 3.16 -1.08
C ARG A 747 12.96 2.60 -2.44
N TYR A 748 11.67 2.74 -2.75
CA TYR A 748 11.12 2.39 -4.06
C TYR A 748 11.73 3.23 -5.19
N ALA A 749 11.80 4.56 -5.02
CA ALA A 749 12.38 5.45 -6.03
C ALA A 749 13.86 5.15 -6.33
N GLU A 750 14.69 4.94 -5.29
CA GLU A 750 16.11 4.60 -5.44
C GLU A 750 16.29 3.24 -6.12
N ARG A 751 15.54 2.21 -5.71
CA ARG A 751 15.59 0.88 -6.33
C ARG A 751 15.12 0.88 -7.78
N SER A 752 14.03 1.61 -8.08
CA SER A 752 13.48 1.73 -9.44
C SER A 752 14.46 2.43 -10.37
N THR A 753 15.02 3.56 -9.94
CA THR A 753 15.99 4.32 -10.75
C THR A 753 17.31 3.57 -10.94
N HIS A 754 17.76 2.76 -9.98
CA HIS A 754 18.88 1.81 -10.16
C HIS A 754 18.58 0.76 -11.23
N ALA A 755 17.39 0.14 -11.19
CA ALA A 755 16.97 -0.81 -12.22
C ALA A 755 16.89 -0.16 -13.62
N PHE A 756 16.43 1.10 -13.70
CA PHE A 756 16.43 1.86 -14.95
C PHE A 756 17.84 2.18 -15.45
N ASP A 757 18.78 2.54 -14.58
CA ASP A 757 20.17 2.78 -14.97
C ASP A 757 20.82 1.52 -15.58
N ILE A 758 20.56 0.33 -15.02
CA ILE A 758 21.02 -0.95 -15.60
C ILE A 758 20.48 -1.11 -17.04
N TRP A 759 19.18 -0.91 -17.25
CA TRP A 759 18.57 -0.98 -18.59
C TRP A 759 19.15 0.05 -19.55
N MET A 760 19.29 1.32 -19.14
CA MET A 760 19.85 2.39 -19.95
C MET A 760 21.30 2.10 -20.36
N ASN A 761 22.11 1.55 -19.45
CA ASN A 761 23.48 1.16 -19.70
C ASN A 761 23.58 -0.03 -20.68
N VAL A 762 22.74 -1.06 -20.50
CA VAL A 762 22.70 -2.22 -21.40
C VAL A 762 22.24 -1.83 -22.81
N TRP A 763 21.28 -0.92 -22.93
CA TRP A 763 20.78 -0.45 -24.23
C TRP A 763 21.70 0.55 -24.93
N GLY A 764 22.49 1.32 -24.18
CA GLY A 764 23.50 2.24 -24.71
C GLY A 764 22.91 3.18 -25.78
N ASN A 765 23.44 3.13 -27.00
CA ASN A 765 22.97 3.96 -28.12
C ASN A 765 21.51 3.72 -28.55
N GLN A 766 20.87 2.63 -28.09
CA GLN A 766 19.43 2.36 -28.34
C GLN A 766 18.51 2.88 -27.23
N ASN A 767 19.04 3.49 -26.16
CA ASN A 767 18.27 3.87 -24.98
C ASN A 767 17.12 4.87 -25.24
N THR A 768 17.13 5.57 -26.39
CA THR A 768 16.00 6.42 -26.85
C THR A 768 14.70 5.64 -27.10
N ARG A 769 14.76 4.31 -27.18
CA ARG A 769 13.60 3.40 -27.25
C ARG A 769 12.99 3.09 -25.88
N LEU A 770 13.66 3.45 -24.78
CA LEU A 770 13.20 3.17 -23.41
C LEU A 770 12.32 4.30 -22.86
N ARG A 771 11.35 3.95 -22.02
CA ARG A 771 10.49 4.88 -21.25
C ARG A 771 10.50 4.38 -19.81
N ARG A 772 11.07 5.16 -18.91
CA ARG A 772 11.29 4.77 -17.50
C ARG A 772 10.11 5.25 -16.67
N VAL A 773 9.37 4.31 -16.08
CA VAL A 773 8.07 4.56 -15.45
C VAL A 773 8.11 4.23 -13.96
N LEU A 774 7.89 5.24 -13.12
CA LEU A 774 7.67 5.04 -11.68
C LEU A 774 6.19 4.74 -11.42
N GLY A 775 5.89 3.56 -10.87
CA GLY A 775 4.56 3.21 -10.39
C GLY A 775 4.19 4.04 -9.16
N THR A 776 3.03 4.68 -9.22
CA THR A 776 2.46 5.54 -8.18
C THR A 776 0.98 5.19 -8.01
N GLN A 777 0.22 5.94 -7.22
CA GLN A 777 -1.21 5.64 -7.03
C GLN A 777 -2.07 6.86 -6.73
N ASN A 778 -3.23 6.91 -7.39
CA ASN A 778 -4.28 7.89 -7.09
C ASN A 778 -4.93 7.58 -5.73
N GLY A 779 -5.11 8.58 -4.87
CA GLY A 779 -5.68 8.40 -3.53
C GLY A 779 -4.65 8.08 -2.44
N TYR A 780 -3.42 7.70 -2.83
CA TYR A 780 -2.25 7.64 -1.94
C TYR A 780 -1.26 8.74 -2.34
N ASP A 781 -1.79 9.95 -2.37
CA ASP A 781 -1.17 11.17 -2.91
C ASP A 781 0.23 11.43 -2.34
N TRP A 782 0.40 11.27 -1.02
CA TRP A 782 1.68 11.44 -0.31
C TRP A 782 2.79 10.47 -0.78
N ILE A 783 2.44 9.24 -1.20
CA ILE A 783 3.42 8.28 -1.74
C ILE A 783 3.96 8.81 -3.08
N THR A 784 3.06 9.32 -3.92
CA THR A 784 3.42 9.93 -5.21
C THR A 784 4.33 11.14 -5.01
N GLU A 785 4.01 12.00 -4.05
CA GLU A 785 4.79 13.20 -3.71
C GLU A 785 6.21 12.86 -3.28
N GLU A 786 6.39 11.91 -2.34
CA GLU A 786 7.72 11.49 -1.89
C GLU A 786 8.53 10.77 -2.97
N ILE A 787 7.90 9.90 -3.79
CA ILE A 787 8.56 9.27 -4.94
C ILE A 787 9.13 10.34 -5.87
N MET A 788 8.31 11.32 -6.25
CA MET A 788 8.71 12.37 -7.19
C MET A 788 9.74 13.33 -6.62
N ALA A 789 9.68 13.64 -5.33
CA ALA A 789 10.62 14.56 -4.71
C ALA A 789 12.03 13.97 -4.49
N HIS A 790 12.16 12.65 -4.50
CA HIS A 790 13.41 11.96 -4.19
C HIS A 790 13.95 11.07 -5.30
N ALA A 791 13.14 10.74 -6.32
CA ALA A 791 13.66 10.23 -7.59
C ALA A 791 14.47 11.32 -8.30
N ASP A 792 15.67 10.98 -8.77
CA ASP A 792 16.45 11.87 -9.64
C ASP A 792 15.65 12.18 -10.91
N PRO A 793 15.29 13.45 -11.21
CA PRO A 793 14.50 13.80 -12.37
C PRO A 793 15.21 13.51 -13.71
N GLY A 794 16.51 13.22 -13.74
CA GLY A 794 17.19 12.68 -14.92
C GLY A 794 16.92 11.19 -15.17
N LYS A 795 16.47 10.44 -14.15
CA LYS A 795 16.41 8.96 -14.15
C LYS A 795 15.04 8.35 -14.47
N TYR A 796 13.99 9.15 -14.56
CA TYR A 796 12.66 8.67 -14.96
C TYR A 796 11.96 9.65 -15.91
N ASP A 797 11.06 9.12 -16.74
CA ASP A 797 10.38 9.87 -17.80
C ASP A 797 8.89 10.09 -17.45
N TYR A 798 8.28 9.12 -16.76
CA TYR A 798 6.87 9.10 -16.40
C TYR A 798 6.65 8.71 -14.94
N ILE A 799 5.57 9.23 -14.35
CA ILE A 799 4.89 8.55 -13.25
C ILE A 799 3.71 7.75 -13.80
N SER A 800 3.22 6.79 -13.02
CA SER A 800 2.05 6.02 -13.39
C SER A 800 1.15 5.64 -12.22
N PRO A 801 0.01 6.32 -12.03
CA PRO A 801 -1.06 5.87 -11.15
C PRO A 801 -2.07 4.99 -11.89
N SER A 802 -2.81 4.13 -11.18
CA SER A 802 -3.94 3.39 -11.78
C SER A 802 -5.10 4.33 -12.15
N TRP A 803 -5.97 3.89 -13.05
CA TRP A 803 -7.20 4.62 -13.41
C TRP A 803 -8.48 3.82 -13.10
N TYR A 804 -8.49 3.13 -11.95
CA TYR A 804 -9.64 2.36 -11.49
C TYR A 804 -10.79 3.24 -10.97
N VAL A 805 -12.02 2.76 -11.17
CA VAL A 805 -13.25 3.24 -10.50
C VAL A 805 -13.97 2.04 -9.89
N GLY A 806 -14.07 2.00 -8.57
CA GLY A 806 -14.84 1.00 -7.82
C GLY A 806 -16.29 1.43 -7.54
N LEU A 807 -16.88 0.83 -6.52
CA LEU A 807 -18.18 1.20 -5.96
C LEU A 807 -17.99 1.62 -4.49
N ASP A 808 -18.91 2.43 -3.96
CA ASP A 808 -19.06 2.56 -2.52
C ASP A 808 -20.06 1.50 -2.05
N HIS A 809 -19.49 0.43 -1.49
CA HIS A 809 -20.20 -0.71 -0.89
C HIS A 809 -20.79 -0.39 0.50
N GLY A 810 -20.41 0.76 1.08
CA GLY A 810 -20.78 1.19 2.42
C GLY A 810 -22.11 1.93 2.52
N PRO A 811 -22.49 2.35 3.74
CA PRO A 811 -23.75 3.04 3.99
C PRO A 811 -23.81 4.47 3.41
N THR A 812 -22.65 5.01 3.02
CA THR A 812 -22.46 6.32 2.36
C THR A 812 -22.72 6.28 0.85
N GLY A 813 -22.77 5.09 0.25
CA GLY A 813 -22.88 4.95 -1.20
C GLY A 813 -24.14 5.62 -1.74
N ASN A 814 -24.02 6.21 -2.93
CA ASN A 814 -25.10 6.99 -3.54
C ASN A 814 -25.34 6.53 -4.99
N PRO A 815 -26.41 5.75 -5.29
CA PRO A 815 -27.35 5.16 -4.35
C PRO A 815 -26.70 4.09 -3.45
N ASN A 816 -27.30 3.87 -2.28
CA ASN A 816 -26.79 2.93 -1.28
C ASN A 816 -27.14 1.50 -1.69
N LEU A 817 -26.21 0.84 -2.39
CA LEU A 817 -26.38 -0.50 -2.92
C LEU A 817 -26.63 -1.53 -1.81
N GLN A 818 -25.99 -1.37 -0.65
CA GLN A 818 -26.15 -2.29 0.49
C GLN A 818 -27.55 -2.21 1.13
N ALA A 819 -28.15 -1.02 1.18
CA ALA A 819 -29.52 -0.83 1.66
C ALA A 819 -30.58 -1.29 0.65
N LEU A 820 -30.29 -1.19 -0.65
CA LEU A 820 -31.13 -1.75 -1.72
C LEU A 820 -31.05 -3.28 -1.77
N GLY A 821 -29.88 -3.85 -1.49
CA GLY A 821 -29.63 -5.29 -1.53
C GLY A 821 -30.02 -5.91 -2.87
N ALA A 822 -30.73 -7.03 -2.84
CA ALA A 822 -31.21 -7.71 -4.05
C ALA A 822 -32.23 -6.90 -4.88
N ALA A 823 -32.69 -5.74 -4.40
CA ALA A 823 -33.54 -4.81 -5.17
C ALA A 823 -32.75 -3.72 -5.91
N ALA A 824 -31.42 -3.65 -5.75
CA ALA A 824 -30.58 -2.73 -6.54
C ALA A 824 -30.64 -3.12 -8.02
N THR A 825 -30.84 -2.16 -8.92
CA THR A 825 -30.76 -2.41 -10.37
C THR A 825 -29.33 -2.22 -10.88
N PRO A 826 -28.97 -2.76 -12.06
CA PRO A 826 -27.69 -2.50 -12.70
C PRO A 826 -27.41 -0.99 -12.94
N GLU A 827 -28.46 -0.20 -13.19
CA GLU A 827 -28.37 1.25 -13.31
C GLU A 827 -27.99 1.92 -11.99
N ASN A 828 -28.48 1.41 -10.84
CA ASN A 828 -28.05 1.90 -9.52
C ASN A 828 -26.55 1.66 -9.29
N VAL A 829 -26.01 0.52 -9.76
CA VAL A 829 -24.57 0.23 -9.69
C VAL A 829 -23.77 1.23 -10.54
N LEU A 830 -24.23 1.53 -11.74
CA LEU A 830 -23.58 2.50 -12.64
C LEU A 830 -23.70 3.95 -12.15
N GLU A 831 -24.79 4.30 -11.48
CA GLU A 831 -24.97 5.60 -10.81
C GLU A 831 -24.00 5.73 -9.62
N ASN A 832 -23.88 4.69 -8.79
CA ASN A 832 -22.93 4.64 -7.68
C ASN A 832 -21.48 4.82 -8.18
N ALA A 833 -21.07 4.05 -9.19
CA ALA A 833 -19.75 4.19 -9.82
C ALA A 833 -19.49 5.60 -10.40
N ASN A 834 -20.51 6.25 -10.98
CA ASN A 834 -20.39 7.62 -11.49
C ASN A 834 -20.23 8.67 -10.39
N ASN A 835 -20.86 8.45 -9.23
CA ASN A 835 -20.71 9.33 -8.07
C ASN A 835 -19.34 9.13 -7.41
N VAL A 836 -18.91 7.88 -7.19
CA VAL A 836 -17.56 7.53 -6.73
C VAL A 836 -16.48 8.13 -7.63
N PHE A 837 -16.60 8.02 -8.96
CA PHE A 837 -15.65 8.67 -9.88
C PHE A 837 -15.65 10.20 -9.74
N THR A 838 -16.79 10.82 -9.48
CA THR A 838 -16.88 12.28 -9.28
C THR A 838 -16.16 12.72 -8.01
N GLU A 839 -16.28 11.94 -6.95
CA GLU A 839 -15.61 12.18 -5.65
C GLU A 839 -14.11 11.88 -5.71
N PHE A 840 -13.68 10.90 -6.51
CA PHE A 840 -12.28 10.46 -6.60
C PHE A 840 -11.44 11.21 -7.66
N TYR A 841 -12.08 11.81 -8.67
CA TYR A 841 -11.41 12.61 -9.72
C TYR A 841 -10.45 13.71 -9.22
N PRO A 842 -10.67 14.40 -8.08
CA PRO A 842 -9.70 15.34 -7.51
C PRO A 842 -8.30 14.73 -7.28
N HIS A 843 -8.20 13.47 -6.87
CA HIS A 843 -6.91 12.78 -6.68
C HIS A 843 -6.20 12.56 -8.02
N TRP A 844 -6.93 12.11 -9.06
CA TRP A 844 -6.40 11.98 -10.42
C TRP A 844 -5.84 13.32 -10.92
N LYS A 845 -6.58 14.42 -10.68
CA LYS A 845 -6.14 15.77 -11.02
C LYS A 845 -4.90 16.18 -10.23
N MET A 846 -4.85 15.91 -8.94
CA MET A 846 -3.73 16.29 -8.07
C MET A 846 -2.45 15.57 -8.49
N VAL A 847 -2.47 14.23 -8.59
CA VAL A 847 -1.33 13.43 -9.06
C VAL A 847 -0.84 13.89 -10.44
N SER A 848 -1.77 14.10 -11.39
CA SER A 848 -1.41 14.56 -12.75
C SER A 848 -0.85 15.99 -12.79
N ASN A 849 -1.20 16.84 -11.81
CA ASN A 849 -0.64 18.19 -11.70
C ASN A 849 0.70 18.18 -10.98
N THR A 850 0.89 17.32 -9.98
CA THR A 850 2.18 17.11 -9.33
C THR A 850 3.19 16.55 -10.34
N ALA A 851 2.80 15.65 -11.24
CA ALA A 851 3.62 15.22 -12.39
C ALA A 851 4.22 16.42 -13.17
N LYS A 852 3.35 17.35 -13.58
CA LYS A 852 3.71 18.55 -14.35
C LYS A 852 4.63 19.51 -13.59
N LEU A 853 4.60 19.50 -12.25
CA LEU A 853 5.44 20.35 -11.41
C LEU A 853 6.94 19.99 -11.53
N TYR A 854 7.26 18.74 -11.84
CA TYR A 854 8.61 18.22 -12.05
C TYR A 854 8.96 18.03 -13.54
N ASP A 855 8.17 18.60 -14.45
CA ASP A 855 8.27 18.38 -15.91
C ASP A 855 8.09 16.90 -16.32
N LYS A 856 7.23 16.18 -15.60
CA LYS A 856 6.96 14.75 -15.84
C LYS A 856 5.60 14.52 -16.47
N LYS A 857 5.56 13.44 -17.23
CA LYS A 857 4.39 12.96 -17.96
C LYS A 857 3.68 11.87 -17.16
N VAL A 858 2.42 11.62 -17.51
CA VAL A 858 1.61 10.56 -16.93
C VAL A 858 1.32 9.50 -17.98
N VAL A 859 1.44 8.25 -17.58
CA VAL A 859 0.82 7.07 -18.22
C VAL A 859 0.08 6.30 -17.12
N ASN A 860 -0.80 5.35 -17.41
CA ASN A 860 -1.51 4.60 -16.38
C ASN A 860 -1.32 3.09 -16.58
N TYR A 861 -0.66 2.43 -15.62
CA TYR A 861 -0.21 1.03 -15.73
C TYR A 861 -1.35 0.03 -15.85
N GLU A 862 -2.51 0.34 -15.27
CA GLU A 862 -3.78 -0.36 -15.47
C GLU A 862 -4.96 0.46 -14.96
N GLY A 863 -6.18 0.04 -15.32
CA GLY A 863 -7.41 0.63 -14.81
C GLY A 863 -8.65 0.20 -15.60
N GLY A 864 -9.74 0.93 -15.39
CA GLY A 864 -11.10 0.60 -15.82
C GLY A 864 -12.06 0.51 -14.64
N GLN A 865 -13.20 -0.16 -14.82
CA GLN A 865 -14.08 -0.51 -13.69
C GLN A 865 -13.38 -1.49 -12.74
N HIS A 866 -13.64 -1.37 -11.45
CA HIS A 866 -13.12 -2.24 -10.38
C HIS A 866 -14.29 -2.66 -9.46
N PHE A 867 -15.35 -3.22 -10.04
CA PHE A 867 -16.52 -3.64 -9.28
C PHE A 867 -16.25 -5.02 -8.65
N THR A 868 -15.74 -5.00 -7.41
CA THR A 868 -15.39 -6.18 -6.61
C THR A 868 -15.47 -5.83 -5.11
N ASP A 869 -15.72 -6.82 -4.27
CA ASP A 869 -15.86 -6.68 -2.82
C ASP A 869 -15.06 -7.83 -2.16
N PHE A 870 -14.65 -7.66 -0.90
CA PHE A 870 -14.02 -8.75 -0.12
C PHE A 870 -15.04 -9.78 0.37
N SER A 871 -16.33 -9.46 0.27
CA SER A 871 -17.48 -10.31 0.56
C SER A 871 -18.35 -10.51 -0.68
N ILE A 872 -19.36 -11.38 -0.63
CA ILE A 872 -20.36 -11.49 -1.71
C ILE A 872 -21.47 -10.50 -1.41
N PRO A 873 -21.60 -9.36 -2.14
CA PRO A 873 -22.63 -8.38 -1.85
C PRO A 873 -24.03 -8.89 -2.24
N PRO A 874 -25.09 -8.44 -1.53
CA PRO A 874 -26.48 -8.84 -1.83
C PRO A 874 -26.99 -8.37 -3.21
N TYR A 875 -26.26 -7.50 -3.90
CA TYR A 875 -26.54 -6.97 -5.24
C TYR A 875 -25.58 -7.51 -6.32
N ILE A 876 -24.85 -8.59 -6.06
CA ILE A 876 -23.80 -9.11 -6.97
C ILE A 876 -24.29 -9.40 -8.39
N GLN A 877 -25.53 -9.86 -8.57
CA GLN A 877 -26.09 -10.08 -9.92
C GLN A 877 -26.21 -8.77 -10.70
N SER A 878 -26.73 -7.71 -10.07
CA SER A 878 -26.86 -6.38 -10.67
C SER A 878 -25.48 -5.78 -10.99
N MET A 879 -24.45 -6.11 -10.22
CA MET A 879 -23.06 -5.74 -10.46
C MET A 879 -22.46 -6.44 -11.70
N TYR A 880 -22.85 -7.69 -11.95
CA TYR A 880 -22.50 -8.40 -13.19
C TYR A 880 -23.27 -7.85 -14.39
N ASP A 881 -24.58 -7.68 -14.27
CA ASP A 881 -25.45 -7.20 -15.35
C ASP A 881 -25.06 -5.77 -15.79
N ALA A 882 -24.56 -4.93 -14.87
CA ALA A 882 -24.04 -3.60 -15.17
C ALA A 882 -22.85 -3.61 -16.16
N GLN A 883 -22.09 -4.71 -16.27
CA GLN A 883 -20.91 -4.81 -17.15
C GLN A 883 -21.27 -4.74 -18.65
N VAL A 884 -22.50 -5.10 -19.03
CA VAL A 884 -22.96 -5.16 -20.43
C VAL A 884 -23.90 -4.01 -20.82
N LEU A 885 -24.23 -3.11 -19.89
CA LEU A 885 -25.14 -2.00 -20.18
C LEU A 885 -24.45 -0.81 -20.89
N PRO A 886 -25.18 -0.02 -21.70
CA PRO A 886 -24.66 1.19 -22.33
C PRO A 886 -24.07 2.23 -21.36
N GLY A 887 -24.53 2.26 -20.10
CA GLY A 887 -23.97 3.14 -19.07
C GLY A 887 -22.52 2.80 -18.69
N MET A 888 -22.09 1.54 -18.87
CA MET A 888 -20.69 1.15 -18.69
C MET A 888 -19.78 1.81 -19.74
N TYR A 889 -20.23 1.88 -21.01
CA TYR A 889 -19.54 2.66 -22.03
C TYR A 889 -19.42 4.12 -21.57
N ALA A 890 -20.52 4.74 -21.16
CA ALA A 890 -20.55 6.16 -20.81
C ALA A 890 -19.61 6.50 -19.64
N LEU A 891 -19.49 5.62 -18.66
CA LEU A 891 -18.52 5.74 -17.57
C LEU A 891 -17.07 5.70 -18.08
N TYR A 892 -16.71 4.71 -18.90
CA TYR A 892 -15.37 4.61 -19.49
C TYR A 892 -15.03 5.81 -20.40
N ASP A 893 -15.97 6.27 -21.22
CA ASP A 893 -15.80 7.45 -22.10
C ASP A 893 -15.47 8.70 -21.27
N ARG A 894 -16.22 8.92 -20.19
CA ARG A 894 -15.99 10.00 -19.21
C ARG A 894 -14.62 9.86 -18.52
N MET A 895 -14.21 8.65 -18.14
CA MET A 895 -12.91 8.38 -17.52
C MET A 895 -11.74 8.65 -18.49
N LEU A 896 -11.86 8.20 -19.75
CA LEU A 896 -10.83 8.35 -20.77
C LEU A 896 -10.69 9.81 -21.25
N ASP A 897 -11.79 10.55 -21.45
CA ASP A 897 -11.71 12.00 -21.70
C ASP A 897 -11.09 12.75 -20.51
N SER A 898 -11.40 12.34 -19.28
CA SER A 898 -10.79 12.92 -18.08
C SER A 898 -9.28 12.70 -18.04
N LEU A 899 -8.78 11.49 -18.34
CA LEU A 899 -7.35 11.20 -18.44
C LEU A 899 -6.67 12.01 -19.54
N ARG A 900 -7.31 12.11 -20.71
CA ARG A 900 -6.83 12.90 -21.85
C ARG A 900 -6.70 14.39 -21.50
N ARG A 901 -7.68 14.96 -20.79
CA ARG A 901 -7.68 16.35 -20.27
C ARG A 901 -6.64 16.60 -19.18
N LEU A 902 -6.37 15.59 -18.36
CA LEU A 902 -5.31 15.64 -17.36
C LEU A 902 -3.92 15.47 -17.96
N GLY A 903 -3.81 14.95 -19.20
CA GLY A 903 -2.56 14.83 -19.94
C GLY A 903 -1.88 13.46 -19.81
N SER A 904 -2.64 12.39 -19.60
CA SER A 904 -2.11 11.03 -19.76
C SER A 904 -1.79 10.76 -21.22
N GLU A 905 -0.59 10.23 -21.51
CA GLU A 905 -0.18 9.84 -22.87
C GLU A 905 -0.58 8.40 -23.20
N LEU A 906 -0.80 7.55 -22.20
CA LEU A 906 -1.08 6.11 -22.37
C LEU A 906 -1.75 5.51 -21.12
N PRO A 907 -3.08 5.45 -21.03
CA PRO A 907 -3.77 4.49 -20.18
C PRO A 907 -3.74 3.07 -20.76
N LEU A 908 -3.50 2.11 -19.88
CA LEU A 908 -3.64 0.68 -20.16
C LEU A 908 -4.93 0.15 -19.54
N ALA A 909 -5.77 -0.49 -20.35
CA ALA A 909 -6.86 -1.32 -19.86
C ALA A 909 -6.30 -2.56 -19.13
N PHE A 910 -6.82 -2.92 -17.94
CA PHE A 910 -6.18 -3.93 -17.07
C PHE A 910 -5.91 -5.28 -17.76
N VAL A 911 -6.94 -5.97 -18.26
CA VAL A 911 -6.78 -7.20 -19.05
C VAL A 911 -7.74 -7.24 -20.24
N MET A 912 -7.24 -7.75 -21.37
CA MET A 912 -8.03 -7.96 -22.60
C MET A 912 -9.25 -8.85 -22.36
N THR A 913 -9.01 -10.08 -21.92
CA THR A 913 -10.01 -11.14 -21.77
C THR A 913 -10.19 -11.46 -20.29
N GLY A 914 -11.40 -11.78 -19.86
CA GLY A 914 -11.69 -12.21 -18.48
C GLY A 914 -13.18 -12.47 -18.26
N PRO A 915 -13.54 -13.30 -17.28
CA PRO A 915 -14.93 -13.74 -17.09
C PRO A 915 -15.88 -12.57 -16.81
N TRP A 916 -17.08 -12.63 -17.39
CA TRP A 916 -18.15 -11.66 -17.14
C TRP A 916 -18.62 -11.66 -15.67
N GLN A 917 -18.69 -12.85 -15.05
CA GLN A 917 -19.20 -13.05 -13.70
C GLN A 917 -18.09 -13.60 -12.81
N SER A 918 -17.52 -12.74 -11.95
CA SER A 918 -16.49 -13.10 -10.99
C SER A 918 -16.68 -12.30 -9.71
N GLN A 919 -16.82 -13.01 -8.58
CA GLN A 919 -16.86 -12.37 -7.25
C GLN A 919 -15.53 -11.68 -6.90
N TYR A 920 -14.45 -12.08 -7.57
CA TYR A 920 -13.12 -11.51 -7.43
C TYR A 920 -12.86 -10.37 -8.43
N GLY A 921 -13.87 -9.89 -9.17
CA GLY A 921 -13.77 -8.80 -10.14
C GLY A 921 -13.87 -9.25 -11.60
N SER A 922 -14.69 -8.55 -12.38
CA SER A 922 -14.99 -8.85 -13.79
C SER A 922 -14.22 -7.94 -14.78
N TRP A 923 -12.90 -7.85 -14.66
CA TRP A 923 -12.10 -6.84 -15.38
C TRP A 923 -11.91 -7.06 -16.89
N GLY A 924 -12.19 -8.25 -17.43
CA GLY A 924 -12.09 -8.54 -18.86
C GLY A 924 -12.89 -7.57 -19.73
N HIS A 925 -12.29 -7.08 -20.81
CA HIS A 925 -12.95 -6.18 -21.76
C HIS A 925 -13.77 -6.97 -22.79
N VAL A 926 -13.27 -8.14 -23.20
CA VAL A 926 -14.05 -9.23 -23.82
C VAL A 926 -14.20 -10.40 -22.84
N PHE A 927 -15.26 -11.20 -22.98
CA PHE A 927 -15.57 -12.28 -22.04
C PHE A 927 -14.97 -13.61 -22.45
N ASP A 928 -14.81 -13.82 -23.75
CA ASP A 928 -14.06 -14.93 -24.33
C ASP A 928 -13.11 -14.43 -25.43
N GLU A 929 -11.95 -15.08 -25.59
CA GLU A 929 -10.98 -14.71 -26.63
C GLU A 929 -11.55 -14.86 -28.05
N ASP A 930 -12.51 -15.77 -28.26
CA ASP A 930 -13.16 -16.05 -29.53
C ASP A 930 -14.49 -15.29 -29.71
N ASP A 931 -14.87 -14.39 -28.79
CA ASP A 931 -15.98 -13.44 -28.97
C ASP A 931 -15.81 -12.70 -30.33
N PRO A 932 -16.82 -12.71 -31.23
CA PRO A 932 -16.75 -12.01 -32.52
C PRO A 932 -17.36 -10.59 -32.44
N ALA A 933 -16.91 -9.71 -33.35
CA ALA A 933 -17.57 -8.43 -33.60
C ALA A 933 -18.99 -8.63 -34.20
N PRO A 934 -19.94 -7.68 -34.01
CA PRO A 934 -19.81 -6.36 -33.39
C PRO A 934 -19.91 -6.37 -31.86
N TRP A 935 -19.15 -5.50 -31.19
CA TRP A 935 -18.95 -5.48 -29.74
C TRP A 935 -20.07 -4.78 -28.94
N ASN A 936 -21.31 -4.84 -29.43
CA ASN A 936 -22.45 -4.07 -28.90
C ASN A 936 -22.79 -4.44 -27.43
N ASP A 937 -22.49 -5.67 -27.02
CA ASP A 937 -22.66 -6.23 -25.67
C ASP A 937 -21.30 -6.38 -24.93
N ARG A 938 -20.24 -5.76 -25.44
CA ARG A 938 -18.93 -5.60 -24.79
C ARG A 938 -18.59 -4.10 -24.69
N PRO A 939 -19.39 -3.30 -23.96
CA PRO A 939 -19.28 -1.83 -23.98
C PRO A 939 -17.90 -1.31 -23.54
N LYS A 940 -17.22 -2.05 -22.65
CA LYS A 940 -15.83 -1.77 -22.22
C LYS A 940 -14.81 -1.92 -23.35
N PHE A 941 -14.99 -2.89 -24.25
CA PHE A 941 -14.11 -3.05 -25.41
C PHE A 941 -14.44 -2.03 -26.50
N GLN A 942 -15.73 -1.86 -26.83
CA GLN A 942 -16.18 -0.93 -27.86
C GLN A 942 -15.70 0.51 -27.60
N VAL A 943 -15.81 1.01 -26.36
CA VAL A 943 -15.33 2.37 -26.03
C VAL A 943 -13.82 2.54 -26.20
N LEU A 944 -13.00 1.51 -25.91
CA LEU A 944 -11.56 1.59 -26.15
C LEU A 944 -11.25 1.69 -27.65
N LEU A 945 -11.93 0.89 -28.48
CA LEU A 945 -11.79 0.95 -29.94
C LEU A 945 -12.24 2.31 -30.50
N ASP A 946 -13.37 2.85 -30.04
CA ASP A 946 -13.88 4.14 -30.49
C ASP A 946 -12.91 5.29 -30.13
N GLN A 947 -12.32 5.25 -28.93
CA GLN A 947 -11.33 6.25 -28.49
C GLN A 947 -9.98 6.12 -29.24
N ILE A 948 -9.61 4.93 -29.71
CA ILE A 948 -8.48 4.70 -30.62
C ILE A 948 -8.81 5.29 -32.02
N ALA A 949 -10.00 4.99 -32.54
CA ALA A 949 -10.47 5.43 -33.86
C ALA A 949 -10.60 6.96 -33.99
N GLN A 950 -10.98 7.67 -32.91
CA GLN A 950 -11.04 9.14 -32.88
C GLN A 950 -9.74 9.84 -33.30
N CYS A 951 -8.57 9.22 -33.09
CA CYS A 951 -7.29 9.74 -33.59
C CYS A 951 -7.10 9.49 -35.10
N VAL A 952 -7.60 8.36 -35.62
CA VAL A 952 -7.43 7.95 -37.02
C VAL A 952 -8.29 8.77 -37.96
N GLU A 953 -9.52 9.12 -37.56
CA GLU A 953 -10.46 9.90 -38.38
C GLU A 953 -10.11 11.39 -38.49
N ASN A 954 -9.13 11.89 -37.72
CA ASN A 954 -8.66 13.28 -37.82
C ASN A 954 -7.13 13.43 -37.98
N PRO A 955 -6.55 12.90 -39.09
CA PRO A 955 -5.11 12.78 -39.26
C PRO A 955 -4.39 14.10 -39.58
N THR A 956 -5.10 15.23 -39.63
CA THR A 956 -4.53 16.54 -39.98
C THR A 956 -4.40 17.50 -38.80
N GLY A 957 -4.88 17.11 -37.60
CA GLY A 957 -5.00 18.01 -36.45
C GLY A 957 -6.01 19.15 -36.67
N VAL A 958 -6.79 19.11 -37.76
CA VAL A 958 -7.87 20.05 -38.02
C VAL A 958 -9.06 19.63 -37.17
N LYS A 959 -9.08 20.16 -35.94
CA LYS A 959 -10.14 20.06 -34.94
C LYS A 959 -11.50 19.67 -35.53
N PRO A 960 -12.19 18.65 -34.99
CA PRO A 960 -13.65 18.66 -35.05
C PRO A 960 -14.08 20.00 -34.43
N VAL A 961 -14.91 20.77 -35.11
CA VAL A 961 -15.34 22.09 -34.61
C VAL A 961 -16.45 21.89 -33.57
N GLU A 962 -16.09 21.28 -32.45
CA GLU A 962 -16.88 21.31 -31.22
C GLU A 962 -16.59 22.64 -30.52
N ASN A 963 -17.64 23.46 -30.39
CA ASN A 963 -17.63 24.76 -29.70
C ASN A 963 -16.54 25.77 -30.14
N GLN A 964 -16.56 26.16 -31.42
CA GLN A 964 -16.13 27.51 -31.84
C GLN A 964 -17.31 28.50 -31.97
N SER A 965 -18.28 28.42 -31.07
CA SER A 965 -19.25 29.49 -30.88
C SER A 965 -19.67 29.59 -29.42
N THR A 966 -20.02 30.79 -28.99
CA THR A 966 -20.56 31.09 -27.66
C THR A 966 -22.07 30.73 -27.60
N MET A 967 -22.45 29.56 -28.08
CA MET A 967 -23.84 29.24 -28.44
C MET A 967 -24.30 27.89 -27.89
N GLU A 968 -25.33 27.93 -27.05
CA GLU A 968 -25.90 26.75 -26.40
C GLU A 968 -26.92 26.05 -27.29
N ILE A 969 -26.55 24.93 -27.93
CA ILE A 969 -27.55 23.94 -28.36
C ILE A 969 -27.87 23.07 -27.14
N ARG A 970 -29.15 22.92 -26.79
CA ARG A 970 -29.57 22.19 -25.58
C ARG A 970 -30.43 20.98 -25.94
N ILE A 971 -30.37 19.91 -25.14
CA ILE A 971 -31.19 18.70 -25.29
C ILE A 971 -32.15 18.58 -24.10
N PHE A 972 -33.44 18.41 -24.37
CA PHE A 972 -34.47 18.24 -23.34
C PHE A 972 -35.55 17.21 -23.73
N PRO A 973 -35.95 16.29 -22.84
CA PRO A 973 -35.27 15.93 -21.59
C PRO A 973 -33.89 15.32 -21.85
N ASN A 974 -33.04 15.24 -20.82
CA ASN A 974 -31.82 14.42 -20.84
C ASN A 974 -32.24 12.98 -21.20
N PRO A 975 -31.72 12.36 -22.28
CA PRO A 975 -32.40 11.24 -22.93
C PRO A 975 -32.21 9.89 -22.23
N THR A 976 -32.85 9.72 -21.07
CA THR A 976 -33.05 8.41 -20.41
C THR A 976 -34.43 7.81 -20.69
N SER A 977 -35.39 8.59 -21.21
CA SER A 977 -36.68 8.07 -21.69
C SER A 977 -37.35 8.99 -22.71
N GLY A 978 -37.86 8.41 -23.81
CA GLY A 978 -38.73 9.11 -24.77
C GLY A 978 -38.02 9.85 -25.90
N ALA A 979 -38.76 10.71 -26.59
CA ALA A 979 -38.22 11.58 -27.63
C ALA A 979 -37.52 12.80 -27.00
N PHE A 980 -36.38 13.20 -27.58
CA PHE A 980 -35.61 14.36 -27.12
C PHE A 980 -35.80 15.54 -28.07
N GLN A 981 -35.86 16.75 -27.51
CA GLN A 981 -35.89 17.99 -28.25
C GLN A 981 -34.49 18.59 -28.33
N LEU A 982 -34.03 18.92 -29.53
CA LEU A 982 -32.92 19.86 -29.71
C LEU A 982 -33.48 21.28 -29.69
N GLU A 983 -33.05 22.10 -28.73
CA GLU A 983 -33.30 23.54 -28.76
C GLU A 983 -32.16 24.23 -29.52
N ILE A 984 -32.49 24.85 -30.65
CA ILE A 984 -31.58 25.65 -31.47
C ILE A 984 -31.65 27.12 -31.01
N PRO A 985 -30.51 27.81 -30.80
CA PRO A 985 -30.50 29.22 -30.42
C PRO A 985 -31.39 30.10 -31.31
N ALA A 986 -32.17 31.00 -30.70
CA ALA A 986 -33.09 31.88 -31.43
C ALA A 986 -32.41 32.73 -32.54
N ALA A 987 -31.11 33.02 -32.40
CA ALA A 987 -30.30 33.71 -33.41
C ALA A 987 -30.12 32.94 -34.74
N TRP A 988 -30.53 31.66 -34.79
CA TRP A 988 -30.43 30.79 -35.95
C TRP A 988 -31.79 30.60 -36.65
N LEU A 989 -32.89 31.14 -36.12
CA LEU A 989 -34.25 30.97 -36.67
C LEU A 989 -34.43 31.46 -38.12
N ASP A 990 -33.59 32.41 -38.56
CA ASP A 990 -33.62 32.98 -39.92
C ASP A 990 -32.79 32.17 -40.94
N GLN A 991 -32.18 31.06 -40.53
CA GLN A 991 -31.32 30.21 -41.36
C GLN A 991 -31.91 28.80 -41.51
N SER A 992 -31.75 28.18 -42.69
CA SER A 992 -32.19 26.80 -42.93
C SER A 992 -31.13 25.81 -42.47
N PHE A 993 -31.51 24.85 -41.63
CA PHE A 993 -30.65 23.76 -41.16
C PHE A 993 -31.32 22.41 -41.36
N SER A 994 -30.52 21.35 -41.30
CA SER A 994 -31.00 19.99 -41.12
C SER A 994 -30.24 19.29 -39.99
N VAL A 995 -30.87 18.30 -39.37
CA VAL A 995 -30.24 17.40 -38.40
C VAL A 995 -30.05 16.04 -39.06
N CYS A 996 -28.83 15.53 -39.03
CA CYS A 996 -28.50 14.16 -39.38
C CYS A 996 -28.31 13.36 -38.08
N ILE A 997 -28.97 12.21 -37.96
CA ILE A 997 -28.73 11.27 -36.86
C ILE A 997 -28.06 10.04 -37.46
N SER A 998 -26.85 9.74 -36.99
CA SER A 998 -26.15 8.49 -37.29
C SER A 998 -26.15 7.57 -36.08
N ASP A 999 -26.05 6.27 -36.28
CA ASP A 999 -25.76 5.32 -35.20
C ASP A 999 -24.27 5.32 -34.83
N ALA A 1000 -23.90 4.46 -33.87
CA ALA A 1000 -22.51 4.22 -33.46
C ALA A 1000 -21.57 3.78 -34.60
N LEU A 1001 -22.09 3.33 -35.75
CA LEU A 1001 -21.32 2.91 -36.92
C LEU A 1001 -21.24 4.01 -38.00
N GLY A 1002 -21.68 5.23 -37.69
CA GLY A 1002 -21.71 6.35 -38.64
C GLY A 1002 -22.75 6.20 -39.75
N GLN A 1003 -23.67 5.23 -39.68
CA GLN A 1003 -24.74 5.11 -40.66
C GLN A 1003 -25.85 6.11 -40.35
N ALA A 1004 -26.09 7.06 -41.26
CA ALA A 1004 -27.21 7.99 -41.18
C ALA A 1004 -28.55 7.23 -41.12
N ARG A 1005 -29.17 7.22 -39.95
CA ARG A 1005 -30.49 6.65 -39.67
C ARG A 1005 -31.62 7.62 -39.99
N PHE A 1006 -31.35 8.93 -39.91
CA PHE A 1006 -32.37 9.95 -40.12
C PHE A 1006 -31.76 11.27 -40.59
N VAL A 1007 -32.43 12.00 -41.49
CA VAL A 1007 -32.07 13.37 -41.86
C VAL A 1007 -33.34 14.20 -41.98
N GLN A 1008 -33.47 15.26 -41.18
CA GLN A 1008 -34.68 16.10 -41.17
C GLN A 1008 -34.33 17.61 -41.21
N PRO A 1009 -34.98 18.43 -42.08
CA PRO A 1009 -34.87 19.88 -42.03
C PRO A 1009 -35.57 20.43 -40.76
N VAL A 1010 -34.94 21.39 -40.09
CA VAL A 1010 -35.50 22.00 -38.88
C VAL A 1010 -36.32 23.24 -39.23
N LEU A 1011 -37.52 23.33 -38.67
CA LEU A 1011 -38.41 24.50 -38.77
C LEU A 1011 -38.72 25.00 -37.36
N GLY A 1012 -38.18 26.16 -36.99
CA GLY A 1012 -38.29 26.72 -35.64
C GLY A 1012 -37.08 26.41 -34.74
N ASN A 1013 -37.20 26.72 -33.46
CA ASN A 1013 -36.13 26.56 -32.47
C ASN A 1013 -36.13 25.20 -31.78
N GLN A 1014 -37.07 24.30 -32.11
CA GLN A 1014 -37.17 22.96 -31.49
C GLN A 1014 -37.44 21.90 -32.55
N ILE A 1015 -36.73 20.77 -32.46
CA ILE A 1015 -37.01 19.55 -33.21
C ILE A 1015 -37.06 18.36 -32.25
N THR A 1016 -38.18 17.64 -32.25
CA THR A 1016 -38.40 16.43 -31.46
C THR A 1016 -37.93 15.21 -32.24
N LEU A 1017 -37.06 14.39 -31.64
CA LEU A 1017 -36.39 13.26 -32.27
C LEU A 1017 -36.54 11.99 -31.42
N GLY A 1018 -36.79 10.85 -32.09
CA GLY A 1018 -36.52 9.54 -31.49
C GLY A 1018 -37.70 8.69 -30.99
N GLU A 1019 -38.96 8.94 -31.39
CA GLU A 1019 -40.04 7.98 -31.10
C GLU A 1019 -39.80 6.61 -31.77
N GLU A 1020 -39.26 6.59 -33.00
CA GLU A 1020 -39.04 5.36 -33.79
C GLU A 1020 -37.62 4.78 -33.72
N MET A 1021 -36.67 5.43 -33.05
CA MET A 1021 -35.26 4.96 -33.02
C MET A 1021 -35.07 3.77 -32.05
N PRO A 1022 -34.29 2.72 -32.40
CA PRO A 1022 -33.88 1.67 -31.47
C PRO A 1022 -33.09 2.19 -30.26
N ASN A 1023 -32.89 1.35 -29.24
CA ASN A 1023 -31.93 1.65 -28.18
C ASN A 1023 -30.50 1.60 -28.74
N GLY A 1024 -29.62 2.49 -28.28
CA GLY A 1024 -28.25 2.55 -28.78
C GLY A 1024 -27.57 3.91 -28.59
N ILE A 1025 -26.33 4.00 -29.06
CA ILE A 1025 -25.56 5.25 -29.14
C ILE A 1025 -25.81 5.86 -30.51
N TYR A 1026 -26.09 7.16 -30.53
CA TYR A 1026 -26.36 7.96 -31.73
C TYR A 1026 -25.53 9.24 -31.73
N TRP A 1027 -25.16 9.69 -32.92
CA TRP A 1027 -24.51 10.97 -33.18
C TRP A 1027 -25.49 11.89 -33.88
N VAL A 1028 -25.73 13.06 -33.29
CA VAL A 1028 -26.68 14.06 -33.77
C VAL A 1028 -25.89 15.24 -34.33
N GLU A 1029 -25.87 15.37 -35.65
CA GLU A 1029 -25.14 16.41 -36.37
C GLU A 1029 -26.10 17.49 -36.86
N VAL A 1030 -25.75 18.77 -36.64
CA VAL A 1030 -26.48 19.90 -37.21
C VAL A 1030 -25.73 20.39 -38.46
N LEU A 1031 -26.45 20.50 -39.57
CA LEU A 1031 -25.94 20.87 -40.88
C LEU A 1031 -26.55 22.21 -41.34
N ASP A 1032 -25.74 23.13 -41.86
CA ASP A 1032 -26.22 24.37 -42.49
C ASP A 1032 -26.87 24.13 -43.87
N ALA A 1033 -27.44 25.18 -44.47
CA ALA A 1033 -28.08 25.13 -45.78
C ALA A 1033 -27.16 24.68 -46.94
N GLY A 1034 -25.84 24.70 -46.73
CA GLY A 1034 -24.84 24.16 -47.67
C GLY A 1034 -24.44 22.71 -47.38
N GLY A 1035 -25.05 22.06 -46.38
CA GLY A 1035 -24.72 20.71 -45.94
C GLY A 1035 -23.46 20.60 -45.07
N ARG A 1036 -22.91 21.73 -44.59
CA ARG A 1036 -21.70 21.74 -43.76
C ARG A 1036 -22.06 21.52 -42.29
N LYS A 1037 -21.33 20.64 -41.61
CA LYS A 1037 -21.47 20.40 -40.17
C LYS A 1037 -21.17 21.68 -39.37
N VAL A 1038 -22.12 22.12 -38.56
CA VAL A 1038 -22.04 23.31 -37.69
C VAL A 1038 -22.22 22.99 -36.19
N GLY A 1039 -22.53 21.75 -35.85
CA GLY A 1039 -22.50 21.21 -34.50
C GLY A 1039 -22.64 19.69 -34.51
N ILE A 1040 -22.14 19.01 -33.48
CA ILE A 1040 -22.34 17.58 -33.24
C ILE A 1040 -22.60 17.36 -31.76
N ILE A 1041 -23.52 16.44 -31.42
CA ILE A 1041 -23.83 16.06 -30.04
C ILE A 1041 -24.02 14.54 -29.99
N ARG A 1042 -23.34 13.89 -29.04
CA ARG A 1042 -23.51 12.47 -28.76
C ARG A 1042 -24.76 12.24 -27.90
N VAL A 1043 -25.63 11.33 -28.32
CA VAL A 1043 -26.87 10.97 -27.63
C VAL A 1043 -26.89 9.47 -27.35
N VAL A 1044 -27.05 9.09 -26.09
CA VAL A 1044 -27.29 7.70 -25.69
C VAL A 1044 -28.79 7.54 -25.50
N LYS A 1045 -29.43 6.63 -26.24
CA LYS A 1045 -30.84 6.28 -26.03
C LYS A 1045 -30.95 5.00 -25.21
N ILE A 1046 -31.36 5.16 -23.96
CA ILE A 1046 -31.70 4.08 -23.02
C ILE A 1046 -33.23 3.95 -22.97
N LYS A 1047 -33.74 2.76 -22.66
CA LYS A 1047 -35.18 2.53 -22.45
C LYS A 1047 -35.57 2.95 -21.03
N PRO A 1048 -36.77 3.52 -20.79
CA PRO A 1048 -37.34 3.60 -19.44
C PRO A 1048 -37.57 2.22 -18.81
#